data_AF-A0A1G9U3Z8-F1
#
_entry.id   AF-A0A1G9U3Z8-F1
#
_cell.length_a   1.000
_cell.length_b   1.000
_cell.length_c   1.000
_cell.angle_alpha   90.00
_cell.angle_beta   90.00
_cell.angle_gamma   90.00
#
_symmetry.space_group_name_H-M   'P 1'
#
loop_
_entity.id
_entity.type
_entity.pdbx_description
1 polymer ?
#
loop_
_entity_poly.entity_id
_entity_poly.type
_entity_poly.pdbx_seq_one_letter_code
_entity_poly.pdbx_strand_id
1 'polypeptide(L)'
;MEKKSFQAKSLVGLVMATIYLSCVLLSCLTFFDVANARTRAYGANSVIAYGHVTDGVTNLRFRSSMDTSNTSNVITKVNGGKTMDIYGTESDSSNYEWLYVAMNINNSYTYGYIAAEYVTIDSYVENSTQTTDESFEDYLTRQGFPESYKSALRQLHAKYPNWVFIADKTGVDWNTLLANENVKGRSLIYSSAASSWKSTAEGCYDWNTGTYVELDSGGWVQASPDLVAYALDPRNFLTSSYIFMFEKLSYNSVLQTSSGLSSIISGTFMENSSHDLSFEGVSYNYNDALFLAARRSGVSPYHLASRILQEQGTQGTGSSISGTVSGYGGLYNYYNQGAYKTSSASAVVNGLIYANRSESASLRPWNSRMKSIVGGAILLGKNYINKGQDTIYYEKFDVVNFYHQYMTNILGARSEAVTASKAYTETMKQNTSLVFEIPVYENMPESICDCPVGSGSVNNKLSSLSVSGQSLTPSFNKDTTSYSVIVPNNVASVDISAQAIDSGAAVSGTGTVSLSEGENNFTINVRAQNGSVRSYYIKIVRESSQSSGSIGDTSYNTSLSINNSRVSGIGIGSDVGSVLENVSITGGYGKICDKNGNEKTGRVATGDKLNIYDNNGNIKTSLSVVIYGDINGDGVVDLLDIVRLKKYIVGSISLDSEYLEAADANRNGSSDILDIVAIKKHITGSKYIVE
;
A
#
# COMPACT_ATOMS: atom_id res chain seq x y z
N MET A 1 83.43 -39.49 31.17
CA MET A 1 83.36 -38.04 30.97
C MET A 1 82.02 -37.77 30.33
N GLU A 2 81.02 -37.37 31.12
CA GLU A 2 80.53 -35.97 31.23
C GLU A 2 79.69 -35.55 30.02
N LYS A 3 78.58 -34.81 30.09
CA LYS A 3 77.47 -34.57 31.03
C LYS A 3 76.55 -33.59 30.27
N LYS A 4 75.21 -33.76 30.37
CA LYS A 4 74.12 -32.80 30.00
C LYS A 4 73.85 -32.62 28.49
N SER A 5 72.62 -32.43 27.97
CA SER A 5 71.36 -31.86 28.48
C SER A 5 70.13 -32.60 27.90
N PHE A 6 69.10 -32.94 28.66
CA PHE A 6 67.86 -32.18 28.93
C PHE A 6 67.09 -31.64 27.69
N GLN A 7 65.82 -32.09 27.59
CA GLN A 7 64.65 -31.55 26.86
C GLN A 7 64.46 -31.91 25.38
N ALA A 8 63.79 -33.05 25.14
CA ALA A 8 63.01 -33.30 23.93
C ALA A 8 61.69 -34.03 24.29
N LYS A 9 60.82 -33.33 25.02
CA LYS A 9 59.40 -33.70 25.19
C LYS A 9 58.52 -32.47 24.88
N SER A 10 58.48 -32.05 23.62
CA SER A 10 57.40 -31.18 23.11
C SER A 10 57.13 -31.23 21.61
N LEU A 11 57.88 -32.00 20.80
CA LEU A 11 57.68 -32.00 19.34
C LEU A 11 56.80 -33.17 18.82
N VAL A 12 56.65 -34.26 19.57
CA VAL A 12 55.85 -35.42 19.13
C VAL A 12 54.35 -35.23 19.41
N GLY A 13 53.99 -34.48 20.46
CA GLY A 13 52.59 -34.19 20.79
C GLY A 13 51.92 -33.20 19.82
N LEU A 14 52.68 -32.22 19.30
CA LEU A 14 52.14 -31.21 18.38
C LEU A 14 51.96 -31.77 16.95
N VAL A 15 52.85 -32.68 16.52
CA VAL A 15 52.76 -33.38 15.22
C VAL A 15 51.64 -34.43 15.23
N MET A 16 51.41 -35.12 16.36
CA MET A 16 50.29 -36.06 16.46
C MET A 16 48.93 -35.35 16.58
N ALA A 17 48.86 -34.16 17.20
CA ALA A 17 47.62 -33.38 17.24
C ALA A 17 47.26 -32.74 15.89
N THR A 18 48.25 -32.33 15.08
CA THR A 18 48.01 -31.82 13.72
C THR A 18 47.65 -32.95 12.75
N ILE A 19 48.24 -34.15 12.87
CA ILE A 19 47.85 -35.31 12.06
C ILE A 19 46.47 -35.85 12.47
N TYR A 20 46.09 -35.82 13.76
CA TYR A 20 44.73 -36.20 14.18
C TYR A 20 43.68 -35.17 13.77
N LEU A 21 43.99 -33.86 13.82
CA LEU A 21 43.09 -32.82 13.32
C LEU A 21 42.96 -32.87 11.78
N SER A 22 44.04 -33.25 11.07
CA SER A 22 44.04 -33.46 9.61
C SER A 22 43.28 -34.73 9.21
N CYS A 23 43.38 -35.81 9.99
CA CYS A 23 42.67 -37.06 9.73
C CYS A 23 41.20 -36.99 10.12
N VAL A 24 40.80 -36.22 11.15
CA VAL A 24 39.39 -35.96 11.47
C VAL A 24 38.76 -34.97 10.47
N LEU A 25 39.54 -34.05 9.87
CA LEU A 25 39.10 -33.21 8.76
C LEU A 25 39.04 -33.94 7.41
N LEU A 26 39.85 -34.98 7.17
CA LEU A 26 39.80 -35.78 5.94
C LEU A 26 38.86 -37.01 6.02
N SER A 27 38.57 -37.54 7.21
CA SER A 27 37.60 -38.64 7.38
C SER A 27 36.15 -38.18 7.57
N CYS A 28 35.90 -36.87 7.73
CA CYS A 28 34.56 -36.28 7.61
C CYS A 28 34.20 -35.91 6.15
N LEU A 29 35.07 -36.19 5.17
CA LEU A 29 34.89 -35.78 3.77
C LEU A 29 34.82 -36.92 2.74
N THR A 30 34.77 -38.19 3.15
CA THR A 30 34.45 -39.29 2.23
C THR A 30 33.62 -40.36 2.94
N PHE A 31 32.45 -40.68 2.36
CA PHE A 31 31.50 -41.72 2.76
C PHE A 31 30.57 -41.41 3.96
N PHE A 32 29.61 -40.52 3.73
CA PHE A 32 28.21 -40.90 3.98
C PHE A 32 27.54 -41.15 2.64
N ASP A 33 26.82 -42.26 2.58
CA ASP A 33 26.41 -42.98 1.38
C ASP A 33 25.73 -42.15 0.28
N VAL A 34 26.30 -42.33 -0.91
CA VAL A 34 25.58 -42.42 -2.19
C VAL A 34 24.60 -43.61 -2.11
N ALA A 35 23.56 -43.51 -1.29
CA ALA A 35 22.40 -44.41 -1.21
C ALA A 35 21.39 -43.96 -0.15
N ASN A 36 21.02 -42.68 -0.11
CA ASN A 36 19.73 -42.23 0.43
C ASN A 36 19.44 -40.81 -0.09
N ALA A 37 19.40 -40.66 -1.42
CA ALA A 37 18.41 -39.76 -2.00
C ALA A 37 17.03 -40.39 -1.75
N ARG A 38 16.61 -40.43 -0.48
CA ARG A 38 15.19 -40.33 -0.20
C ARG A 38 14.83 -38.95 -0.71
N THR A 39 14.31 -38.90 -1.92
CA THR A 39 13.13 -38.08 -2.16
C THR A 39 12.19 -38.37 -0.99
N ARG A 40 12.31 -37.61 0.10
CA ARG A 40 11.16 -37.37 0.95
C ARG A 40 10.32 -36.41 0.13
N ALA A 41 9.61 -37.01 -0.83
CA ALA A 41 8.35 -36.46 -1.26
C ALA A 41 7.65 -36.08 0.05
N TYR A 42 7.33 -34.80 0.24
CA TYR A 42 6.06 -34.49 0.88
C TYR A 42 5.11 -35.50 0.24
N GLY A 43 4.60 -36.44 1.03
CA GLY A 43 3.70 -37.44 0.49
C GLY A 43 2.68 -36.66 -0.30
N ALA A 44 2.51 -36.95 -1.58
CA ALA A 44 1.47 -36.32 -2.37
C ALA A 44 0.22 -36.32 -1.46
N ASN A 45 -0.27 -35.13 -1.08
CA ASN A 45 -1.37 -34.86 -0.11
C ASN A 45 -1.04 -34.44 1.34
N SER A 46 0.15 -33.92 1.69
CA SER A 46 0.36 -33.23 2.99
C SER A 46 0.37 -31.70 2.85
N VAL A 47 -0.34 -31.00 3.75
CA VAL A 47 -0.37 -29.52 3.80
C VAL A 47 1.02 -28.97 4.15
N ILE A 48 1.50 -28.01 3.37
CA ILE A 48 2.80 -27.34 3.53
C ILE A 48 2.66 -25.90 4.04
N ALA A 49 1.50 -25.27 3.85
CA ALA A 49 1.21 -23.93 4.32
C ALA A 49 -0.29 -23.69 4.46
N TYR A 50 -0.65 -22.68 5.24
CA TYR A 50 -1.97 -22.09 5.29
C TYR A 50 -1.89 -20.70 4.65
N GLY A 51 -2.92 -20.35 3.89
CA GLY A 51 -3.01 -19.05 3.27
C GLY A 51 -4.45 -18.61 3.07
N HIS A 52 -4.60 -17.39 2.60
CA HIS A 52 -5.87 -16.86 2.18
C HIS A 52 -5.73 -16.13 0.85
N VAL A 53 -6.83 -16.09 0.10
CA VAL A 53 -6.93 -15.19 -1.04
C VAL A 53 -6.83 -13.77 -0.49
N THR A 54 -5.86 -12.98 -0.96
CA THR A 54 -5.57 -11.64 -0.46
C THR A 54 -6.85 -10.79 -0.40
N ASP A 55 -7.04 -10.06 0.70
CA ASP A 55 -8.24 -9.26 0.94
C ASP A 55 -8.49 -8.26 -0.19
N GLY A 56 -9.72 -8.23 -0.70
CA GLY A 56 -10.12 -7.36 -1.83
C GLY A 56 -10.00 -7.99 -3.22
N VAL A 57 -9.38 -9.17 -3.36
CA VAL A 57 -9.45 -9.95 -4.61
C VAL A 57 -10.90 -10.36 -4.85
N THR A 58 -11.39 -10.20 -6.08
CA THR A 58 -12.74 -10.65 -6.45
C THR A 58 -12.69 -11.58 -7.64
N ASN A 59 -13.58 -12.57 -7.65
CA ASN A 59 -13.78 -13.49 -8.76
C ASN A 59 -12.52 -14.30 -9.18
N LEU A 60 -11.59 -14.54 -8.26
CA LEU A 60 -10.39 -15.33 -8.53
C LEU A 60 -10.76 -16.76 -8.90
N ARG A 61 -10.27 -17.24 -10.04
CA ARG A 61 -10.63 -18.54 -10.59
C ARG A 61 -9.84 -19.63 -9.86
N PHE A 62 -10.54 -20.43 -9.07
CA PHE A 62 -10.03 -21.69 -8.53
C PHE A 62 -10.27 -22.78 -9.57
N ARG A 63 -9.22 -23.52 -9.95
CA ARG A 63 -9.22 -24.36 -11.15
C ARG A 63 -8.88 -25.82 -10.87
N SER A 64 -9.33 -26.74 -11.71
CA SER A 64 -8.95 -28.16 -11.65
C SER A 64 -7.60 -28.45 -12.30
N SER A 65 -7.06 -27.53 -13.10
CA SER A 65 -5.72 -27.57 -13.69
C SER A 65 -5.15 -26.17 -13.89
N MET A 66 -3.83 -26.06 -14.06
CA MET A 66 -3.14 -24.79 -14.36
C MET A 66 -3.42 -24.26 -15.78
N ASP A 67 -4.05 -25.05 -16.66
CA ASP A 67 -4.37 -24.63 -18.03
C ASP A 67 -5.45 -23.53 -18.05
N THR A 68 -5.03 -22.32 -18.42
CA THR A 68 -5.88 -21.14 -18.50
C THR A 68 -6.64 -21.01 -19.81
N SER A 69 -6.32 -21.80 -20.84
CA SER A 69 -6.92 -21.70 -22.18
C SER A 69 -8.37 -22.20 -22.21
N ASN A 70 -8.76 -23.04 -21.25
CA ASN A 70 -10.09 -23.61 -21.17
C ASN A 70 -10.85 -23.16 -19.91
N THR A 71 -12.06 -22.64 -20.10
CA THR A 71 -12.93 -22.20 -19.01
C THR A 71 -13.60 -23.35 -18.26
N SER A 72 -13.67 -24.56 -18.84
CA SER A 72 -14.17 -25.75 -18.14
C SER A 72 -13.29 -26.19 -16.98
N ASN A 73 -12.03 -25.74 -16.96
CA ASN A 73 -11.11 -26.01 -15.86
C ASN A 73 -11.41 -25.12 -14.63
N VAL A 74 -12.32 -24.15 -14.71
CA VAL A 74 -12.69 -23.31 -13.56
C VAL A 74 -13.70 -24.08 -12.69
N ILE A 75 -13.29 -24.47 -11.49
CA ILE A 75 -14.15 -25.11 -10.50
C ILE A 75 -15.15 -24.09 -9.96
N THR A 76 -14.64 -22.97 -9.47
CA THR A 76 -15.46 -21.87 -8.94
C THR A 76 -14.66 -20.57 -8.92
N LYS A 77 -15.32 -19.50 -8.49
CA LYS A 77 -14.71 -18.21 -8.21
C LYS A 77 -14.70 -17.97 -6.71
N VAL A 78 -13.55 -17.54 -6.18
CA VAL A 78 -13.36 -17.19 -4.77
C VAL A 78 -12.99 -15.72 -4.63
N ASN A 79 -13.29 -15.13 -3.48
CA ASN A 79 -13.00 -13.73 -3.16
C ASN A 79 -12.00 -13.65 -2.00
N GLY A 80 -11.51 -12.45 -1.71
CA GLY A 80 -10.61 -12.15 -0.60
C GLY A 80 -11.10 -12.67 0.75
N GLY A 81 -10.16 -13.02 1.62
CA GLY A 81 -10.39 -13.64 2.92
C GLY A 81 -10.71 -15.14 2.84
N LYS A 82 -10.77 -15.73 1.64
CA LYS A 82 -11.04 -17.15 1.48
C LYS A 82 -9.79 -17.95 1.87
N THR A 83 -9.88 -18.67 3.00
CA THR A 83 -8.79 -19.52 3.51
C THR A 83 -8.62 -20.82 2.72
N MET A 84 -7.38 -21.32 2.72
CA MET A 84 -6.99 -22.56 2.03
C MET A 84 -5.84 -23.28 2.73
N ASP A 85 -5.81 -24.59 2.52
CA ASP A 85 -4.67 -25.44 2.83
C ASP A 85 -3.83 -25.58 1.56
N ILE A 86 -2.55 -25.22 1.62
CA ILE A 86 -1.62 -25.27 0.48
C ILE A 86 -0.83 -26.57 0.56
N TYR A 87 -0.78 -27.32 -0.53
CA TYR A 87 -0.13 -28.64 -0.62
C TYR A 87 1.14 -28.62 -1.48
N GLY A 88 1.31 -27.59 -2.31
CA GLY A 88 2.45 -27.49 -3.19
C GLY A 88 2.45 -26.21 -4.01
N THR A 89 3.62 -25.89 -4.55
CA THR A 89 3.80 -24.86 -5.57
C THR A 89 4.26 -25.55 -6.85
N GLU A 90 3.56 -25.29 -7.94
CA GLU A 90 3.87 -25.77 -9.27
C GLU A 90 4.08 -24.59 -10.22
N SER A 91 4.70 -24.84 -11.35
CA SER A 91 4.94 -23.85 -12.39
C SER A 91 4.40 -24.38 -13.70
N ASP A 92 3.66 -23.54 -14.44
CA ASP A 92 3.22 -23.91 -15.78
C ASP A 92 4.36 -23.78 -16.81
N SER A 93 4.06 -24.03 -18.09
CA SER A 93 5.05 -23.94 -19.18
C SER A 93 5.67 -22.55 -19.37
N SER A 94 5.09 -21.51 -18.77
CA SER A 94 5.61 -20.15 -18.77
C SER A 94 6.38 -19.82 -17.48
N ASN A 95 6.56 -20.79 -16.57
CA ASN A 95 7.03 -20.63 -15.19
C ASN A 95 6.22 -19.65 -14.35
N TYR A 96 4.93 -19.48 -14.66
CA TYR A 96 4.04 -18.77 -13.76
C TYR A 96 3.69 -19.71 -12.59
N GLU A 97 3.86 -19.22 -11.35
CA GLU A 97 3.68 -20.04 -10.14
C GLU A 97 2.19 -20.18 -9.79
N TRP A 98 1.78 -21.43 -9.58
CA TRP A 98 0.46 -21.83 -9.12
C TRP A 98 0.59 -22.55 -7.78
N LEU A 99 -0.37 -22.33 -6.89
CA LEU A 99 -0.48 -23.11 -5.65
C LEU A 99 -1.49 -24.23 -5.88
N TYR A 100 -1.11 -25.46 -5.54
CA TYR A 100 -2.04 -26.57 -5.40
C TYR A 100 -2.63 -26.52 -3.99
N VAL A 101 -3.94 -26.35 -3.89
CA VAL A 101 -4.63 -26.02 -2.63
C VAL A 101 -5.91 -26.84 -2.44
N ALA A 102 -6.33 -27.00 -1.19
CA ALA A 102 -7.67 -27.43 -0.84
C ALA A 102 -8.42 -26.31 -0.12
N MET A 103 -9.68 -26.11 -0.51
CA MET A 103 -10.54 -25.06 0.01
C MET A 103 -11.91 -25.66 0.34
N ASN A 104 -12.51 -25.24 1.45
CA ASN A 104 -13.90 -25.63 1.75
C ASN A 104 -14.85 -24.86 0.81
N ILE A 105 -15.43 -25.54 -0.18
CA ILE A 105 -16.42 -24.98 -1.10
C ILE A 105 -17.76 -25.69 -0.85
N ASN A 106 -18.81 -24.95 -0.53
CA ASN A 106 -20.15 -25.49 -0.27
C ASN A 106 -20.17 -26.65 0.75
N ASN A 107 -19.43 -26.53 1.86
CA ASN A 107 -19.27 -27.54 2.90
C ASN A 107 -18.54 -28.83 2.46
N SER A 108 -17.76 -28.77 1.38
CA SER A 108 -16.89 -29.87 0.93
C SER A 108 -15.50 -29.35 0.61
N TYR A 109 -14.47 -30.04 1.10
CA TYR A 109 -13.08 -29.74 0.73
C TYR A 109 -12.85 -30.11 -0.74
N THR A 110 -12.53 -29.10 -1.54
CA THR A 110 -12.27 -29.24 -2.98
C THR A 110 -10.82 -28.88 -3.27
N TYR A 111 -10.15 -29.73 -4.06
CA TYR A 111 -8.75 -29.58 -4.44
C TYR A 111 -8.60 -28.97 -5.82
N GLY A 112 -7.57 -28.18 -6.03
CA GLY A 112 -7.31 -27.52 -7.31
C GLY A 112 -6.13 -26.57 -7.27
N TYR A 113 -6.03 -25.72 -8.29
CA TYR A 113 -4.96 -24.77 -8.51
C TYR A 113 -5.47 -23.34 -8.43
N ILE A 114 -4.66 -22.48 -7.83
CA ILE A 114 -4.92 -21.04 -7.72
C ILE A 114 -3.63 -20.27 -8.04
N ALA A 115 -3.77 -19.11 -8.67
CA ALA A 115 -2.63 -18.27 -9.03
C ALA A 115 -1.93 -17.76 -7.77
N ALA A 116 -0.63 -18.04 -7.63
CA ALA A 116 0.12 -17.75 -6.41
C ALA A 116 0.18 -16.24 -6.10
N GLU A 117 0.15 -15.38 -7.13
CA GLU A 117 0.25 -13.92 -6.97
C GLU A 117 -0.93 -13.27 -6.22
N TYR A 118 -2.05 -13.98 -6.07
CA TYR A 118 -3.26 -13.48 -5.40
C TYR A 118 -3.53 -14.19 -4.06
N VAL A 119 -2.53 -14.91 -3.55
CA VAL A 119 -2.61 -15.64 -2.28
C VAL A 119 -1.55 -15.10 -1.34
N THR A 120 -1.98 -14.66 -0.17
CA THR A 120 -1.09 -14.34 0.95
C THR A 120 -0.88 -15.63 1.75
N ILE A 121 0.38 -15.99 1.98
CA ILE A 121 0.74 -17.12 2.82
C ILE A 121 0.74 -16.64 4.27
N ASP A 122 -0.17 -17.19 5.08
CA ASP A 122 -0.34 -16.81 6.50
C ASP A 122 0.71 -17.47 7.38
N SER A 123 0.99 -18.75 7.10
CA SER A 123 1.97 -19.53 7.84
C SER A 123 2.36 -20.76 7.04
N TYR A 124 3.59 -21.23 7.21
CA TYR A 124 3.98 -22.56 6.72
C TYR A 124 3.75 -23.59 7.82
N VAL A 125 3.38 -24.81 7.43
CA VAL A 125 3.23 -25.92 8.38
C VAL A 125 4.62 -26.32 8.88
N GLU A 126 4.88 -26.10 10.15
CA GLU A 126 6.09 -26.62 10.81
C GLU A 126 5.92 -28.12 11.04
N ASN A 127 6.73 -28.92 10.36
CA ASN A 127 6.60 -30.37 10.41
C ASN A 127 7.21 -30.89 11.72
N SER A 128 6.39 -31.34 12.68
CA SER A 128 6.84 -31.88 13.98
C SER A 128 7.74 -33.13 13.92
N THR A 129 7.99 -33.67 12.73
CA THR A 129 8.90 -34.79 12.47
C THR A 129 10.15 -34.42 11.66
N GLN A 130 10.26 -33.16 11.22
CA GLN A 130 11.56 -32.60 10.85
C GLN A 130 12.20 -32.14 12.16
N THR A 131 13.33 -32.74 12.51
CA THR A 131 14.32 -31.97 13.26
C THR A 131 14.53 -30.70 12.44
N THR A 132 14.19 -29.53 13.00
CA THR A 132 14.76 -28.27 12.53
C THR A 132 16.22 -28.56 12.24
N ASP A 133 16.68 -28.31 11.02
CA ASP A 133 18.10 -28.41 10.73
C ASP A 133 18.77 -27.37 11.64
N GLU A 134 19.18 -27.80 12.84
CA GLU A 134 19.65 -26.91 13.90
C GLU A 134 20.84 -26.09 13.38
N SER A 135 21.62 -26.69 12.48
CA SER A 135 22.72 -26.01 11.80
C SER A 135 22.25 -24.89 10.86
N PHE A 136 21.11 -25.08 10.20
CA PHE A 136 20.50 -24.04 9.35
C PHE A 136 19.81 -22.95 10.18
N GLU A 137 19.15 -23.29 11.29
CA GLU A 137 18.57 -22.29 12.20
C GLU A 137 19.65 -21.41 12.86
N ASP A 138 20.74 -22.03 13.32
CA ASP A 138 21.93 -21.33 13.82
C ASP A 138 22.54 -20.45 12.72
N TYR A 139 22.58 -20.95 11.49
CA TYR A 139 23.03 -20.19 10.33
C TYR A 139 22.16 -18.94 10.07
N LEU A 140 20.84 -19.08 9.98
CA LEU A 140 19.92 -17.96 9.77
C LEU A 140 20.01 -16.93 10.91
N THR A 141 20.13 -17.40 12.15
CA THR A 141 20.32 -16.55 13.32
C THR A 141 21.65 -15.79 13.27
N ARG A 142 22.73 -16.44 12.85
CA ARG A 142 24.05 -15.81 12.66
C ARG A 142 24.07 -14.80 11.51
N GLN A 143 23.37 -15.08 10.41
CA GLN A 143 23.15 -14.10 9.35
C GLN A 143 22.35 -12.89 9.88
N GLY A 144 21.46 -13.12 10.84
CA GLY A 144 20.65 -12.10 11.47
C GLY A 144 19.36 -11.83 10.71
N PHE A 145 18.79 -12.86 10.08
CA PHE A 145 17.45 -12.78 9.49
C PHE A 145 16.38 -12.62 10.57
N PRO A 146 15.42 -11.69 10.42
CA PRO A 146 14.23 -11.62 11.26
C PRO A 146 13.37 -12.89 11.12
N GLU A 147 12.57 -13.22 12.14
CA GLU A 147 11.74 -14.43 12.14
C GLU A 147 10.73 -14.46 10.97
N SER A 148 10.25 -13.28 10.55
CA SER A 148 9.33 -13.12 9.41
C SER A 148 9.91 -13.59 8.05
N TYR A 149 11.22 -13.82 7.95
CA TYR A 149 11.87 -14.35 6.74
C TYR A 149 12.05 -15.87 6.80
N LYS A 150 12.30 -16.40 8.00
CA LYS A 150 12.87 -17.75 8.17
C LYS A 150 11.98 -18.84 7.60
N SER A 151 10.67 -18.69 7.73
CA SER A 151 9.71 -19.69 7.27
C SER A 151 9.85 -20.00 5.77
N ALA A 152 9.93 -18.97 4.91
CA ALA A 152 10.13 -19.15 3.48
C ALA A 152 11.55 -19.67 3.16
N LEU A 153 12.58 -19.20 3.88
CA LEU A 153 13.96 -19.66 3.70
C LEU A 153 14.14 -21.14 4.03
N ARG A 154 13.46 -21.67 5.06
CA ARG A 154 13.44 -23.11 5.38
C ARG A 154 12.90 -23.93 4.21
N GLN A 155 11.83 -23.47 3.56
CA GLN A 155 11.25 -24.17 2.42
C GLN A 155 12.20 -24.20 1.22
N LEU A 156 12.87 -23.08 0.95
CA LEU A 156 13.87 -22.99 -0.10
C LEU A 156 15.09 -23.86 0.21
N HIS A 157 15.58 -23.87 1.45
CA HIS A 157 16.69 -24.73 1.89
C HIS A 157 16.34 -26.21 1.78
N ALA A 158 15.13 -26.60 2.21
CA ALA A 158 14.67 -27.98 2.10
C ALA A 158 14.60 -28.46 0.64
N LYS A 159 14.25 -27.58 -0.31
CA LYS A 159 14.20 -27.89 -1.74
C LYS A 159 15.57 -27.80 -2.42
N TYR A 160 16.39 -26.84 -2.01
CA TYR A 160 17.68 -26.50 -2.62
C TYR A 160 18.76 -26.35 -1.53
N PRO A 161 19.26 -27.47 -0.98
CA PRO A 161 20.13 -27.46 0.21
C PRO A 161 21.51 -26.84 -0.03
N ASN A 162 21.89 -26.63 -1.29
CA ASN A 162 23.16 -26.01 -1.68
C ASN A 162 23.07 -24.48 -1.79
N TRP A 163 21.87 -23.90 -1.71
CA TRP A 163 21.67 -22.45 -1.79
C TRP A 163 22.16 -21.76 -0.52
N VAL A 164 22.72 -20.57 -0.69
CA VAL A 164 23.32 -19.77 0.38
C VAL A 164 22.54 -18.47 0.51
N PHE A 165 22.02 -18.18 1.71
CA PHE A 165 21.20 -16.99 1.99
C PHE A 165 21.96 -16.00 2.87
N ILE A 166 22.28 -14.82 2.34
CA ILE A 166 22.99 -13.76 3.05
C ILE A 166 21.97 -12.69 3.42
N ALA A 167 21.89 -12.35 4.71
CA ALA A 167 21.09 -11.21 5.17
C ALA A 167 21.89 -9.92 4.97
N ASP A 168 21.45 -9.07 4.05
CA ASP A 168 22.05 -7.76 3.86
C ASP A 168 21.37 -6.72 4.75
N LYS A 169 22.04 -6.39 5.87
CA LYS A 169 21.58 -5.35 6.80
C LYS A 169 21.93 -3.99 6.22
N THR A 170 21.04 -3.50 5.36
CA THR A 170 21.26 -2.29 4.53
C THR A 170 21.52 -1.02 5.35
N GLY A 171 21.05 -0.95 6.60
CA GLY A 171 21.06 0.27 7.42
C GLY A 171 20.09 1.34 6.93
N VAL A 172 19.21 1.00 5.98
CA VAL A 172 18.19 1.90 5.44
C VAL A 172 16.88 1.70 6.19
N ASP A 173 16.28 2.81 6.63
CA ASP A 173 14.94 2.82 7.22
C ASP A 173 13.85 2.58 6.16
N TRP A 174 12.91 1.68 6.47
CA TRP A 174 11.83 1.28 5.59
C TRP A 174 10.97 2.46 5.09
N ASN A 175 10.61 3.39 5.97
CA ASN A 175 9.76 4.51 5.60
C ASN A 175 10.50 5.51 4.70
N THR A 176 11.81 5.66 4.92
CA THR A 176 12.68 6.46 4.05
C THR A 176 12.77 5.86 2.64
N LEU A 177 12.93 4.55 2.53
CA LEU A 177 12.94 3.85 1.24
C LEU A 177 11.58 3.97 0.53
N LEU A 178 10.49 3.71 1.25
CA LEU A 178 9.12 3.79 0.72
C LEU A 178 8.79 5.21 0.23
N ALA A 179 9.16 6.25 0.98
CA ALA A 179 8.95 7.64 0.57
C ALA A 179 9.76 7.99 -0.68
N ASN A 180 11.00 7.49 -0.78
CA ASN A 180 11.84 7.68 -1.97
C ASN A 180 11.21 7.04 -3.20
N GLU A 181 10.75 5.79 -3.13
CA GLU A 181 10.11 5.13 -4.27
C GLU A 181 8.77 5.77 -4.68
N ASN A 182 8.08 6.43 -3.75
CA ASN A 182 6.83 7.14 -4.02
C ASN A 182 7.02 8.53 -4.64
N VAL A 183 8.26 8.97 -4.90
CA VAL A 183 8.51 10.19 -5.68
C VAL A 183 7.94 10.03 -7.09
N LYS A 184 7.11 10.99 -7.50
CA LYS A 184 6.41 10.97 -8.80
C LYS A 184 7.38 10.79 -9.95
N GLY A 185 7.13 9.79 -10.79
CA GLY A 185 7.94 9.44 -11.96
C GLY A 185 9.02 8.40 -11.68
N ARG A 186 9.28 8.02 -10.42
CA ARG A 186 10.33 7.05 -10.07
C ARG A 186 9.87 5.62 -10.27
N SER A 187 8.72 5.27 -9.69
CA SER A 187 8.14 3.94 -9.76
C SER A 187 6.83 3.94 -10.55
N LEU A 188 6.88 3.29 -11.71
CA LEU A 188 5.84 3.31 -12.72
C LEU A 188 5.23 1.92 -12.92
N ILE A 189 3.99 1.91 -13.39
CA ILE A 189 3.26 0.71 -13.81
C ILE A 189 2.45 1.05 -15.08
N TYR A 190 2.07 0.03 -15.87
CA TYR A 190 1.23 0.25 -17.05
C TYR A 190 -0.15 0.80 -16.67
N SER A 191 -0.64 1.76 -17.45
CA SER A 191 -1.99 2.35 -17.32
C SER A 191 -3.12 1.32 -17.40
N SER A 192 -2.91 0.22 -18.12
CA SER A 192 -3.81 -0.92 -18.22
C SER A 192 -3.85 -1.82 -16.98
N ALA A 193 -2.94 -1.62 -16.02
CA ALA A 193 -2.95 -2.36 -14.76
C ALA A 193 -4.19 -2.06 -13.92
N ALA A 194 -4.41 -2.89 -12.90
CA ALA A 194 -5.48 -2.73 -11.92
C ALA A 194 -5.47 -1.30 -11.32
N SER A 195 -6.63 -0.75 -11.00
CA SER A 195 -6.70 0.61 -10.45
C SER A 195 -6.03 0.74 -9.09
N SER A 196 -6.12 -0.31 -8.28
CA SER A 196 -5.39 -0.44 -7.00
C SER A 196 -3.86 -0.35 -7.13
N TRP A 197 -3.32 -0.61 -8.31
CA TRP A 197 -1.87 -0.56 -8.57
C TRP A 197 -1.38 0.83 -8.94
N LYS A 198 -2.29 1.78 -9.16
CA LYS A 198 -2.01 3.11 -9.72
C LYS A 198 -2.30 4.19 -8.69
N SER A 199 -1.42 5.18 -8.62
CA SER A 199 -1.54 6.26 -7.64
C SER A 199 -2.57 7.30 -8.05
N THR A 200 -3.34 7.79 -7.07
CA THR A 200 -4.20 8.98 -7.19
C THR A 200 -3.64 10.20 -6.48
N ALA A 201 -2.35 10.17 -6.12
CA ALA A 201 -1.65 11.32 -5.54
C ALA A 201 -1.67 12.53 -6.50
N GLU A 202 -1.33 13.71 -5.97
CA GLU A 202 -1.36 14.95 -6.75
C GLU A 202 -0.55 14.83 -8.06
N GLY A 203 -1.22 15.14 -9.18
CA GLY A 203 -0.64 15.04 -10.52
C GLY A 203 -0.51 13.62 -11.07
N CYS A 204 -1.07 12.60 -10.42
CA CYS A 204 -1.09 11.21 -10.92
C CYS A 204 -2.46 10.78 -11.49
N TYR A 205 -3.54 11.49 -11.13
CA TYR A 205 -4.90 11.19 -11.57
C TYR A 205 -5.72 12.47 -11.76
N ASP A 206 -6.36 12.62 -12.92
CA ASP A 206 -7.28 13.71 -13.19
C ASP A 206 -8.70 13.29 -12.81
N TRP A 207 -9.17 13.85 -11.69
CA TRP A 207 -10.50 13.59 -11.16
C TRP A 207 -11.65 14.14 -12.03
N ASN A 208 -11.39 15.04 -12.98
CA ASN A 208 -12.41 15.54 -13.89
C ASN A 208 -12.67 14.59 -15.06
N THR A 209 -11.60 14.03 -15.63
CA THR A 209 -11.68 13.11 -16.78
C THR A 209 -11.70 11.64 -16.39
N GLY A 210 -11.33 11.33 -15.14
CA GLY A 210 -11.23 9.96 -14.65
C GLY A 210 -9.99 9.21 -15.16
N THR A 211 -8.98 9.91 -15.67
CA THR A 211 -7.81 9.33 -16.32
C THR A 211 -6.55 9.43 -15.46
N TYR A 212 -5.67 8.44 -15.56
CA TYR A 212 -4.34 8.48 -14.93
C TYR A 212 -3.38 9.28 -15.82
N VAL A 213 -2.50 10.05 -15.17
CA VAL A 213 -1.52 10.88 -15.87
C VAL A 213 -0.38 10.00 -16.36
N GLU A 214 -0.17 9.97 -17.68
CA GLU A 214 0.99 9.31 -18.29
C GLU A 214 2.26 10.10 -17.97
N LEU A 215 3.25 9.41 -17.38
CA LEU A 215 4.52 9.98 -16.95
C LEU A 215 5.69 9.54 -17.84
N ASP A 216 5.53 8.46 -18.60
CA ASP A 216 6.49 7.98 -19.60
C ASP A 216 5.77 7.30 -20.76
N SER A 217 6.40 7.35 -21.94
CA SER A 217 5.89 6.88 -23.22
C SER A 217 5.48 5.41 -23.20
N GLY A 218 4.32 5.10 -23.79
CA GLY A 218 3.78 3.75 -23.83
C GLY A 218 2.77 3.47 -22.72
N GLY A 219 2.20 4.54 -22.14
CA GLY A 219 1.12 4.45 -21.18
C GLY A 219 1.58 4.10 -19.77
N TRP A 220 2.76 4.57 -19.33
CA TRP A 220 3.24 4.36 -17.97
C TRP A 220 2.73 5.44 -17.02
N VAL A 221 2.22 5.02 -15.87
CA VAL A 221 1.64 5.90 -14.84
C VAL A 221 2.26 5.59 -13.49
N GLN A 222 2.11 6.50 -12.53
CA GLN A 222 2.67 6.32 -11.18
C GLN A 222 2.06 5.08 -10.49
N ALA A 223 2.91 4.22 -9.93
CA ALA A 223 2.49 3.11 -9.08
C ALA A 223 1.93 3.61 -7.73
N SER A 224 0.94 2.91 -7.17
CA SER A 224 0.37 3.23 -5.86
C SER A 224 1.36 2.96 -4.72
N PRO A 225 1.27 3.68 -3.58
CA PRO A 225 2.12 3.42 -2.42
C PRO A 225 2.06 1.96 -1.92
N ASP A 226 0.89 1.34 -1.97
CA ASP A 226 0.71 -0.06 -1.57
C ASP A 226 1.45 -1.02 -2.52
N LEU A 227 1.43 -0.75 -3.83
CA LEU A 227 2.16 -1.58 -4.80
C LEU A 227 3.67 -1.42 -4.63
N VAL A 228 4.11 -0.18 -4.33
CA VAL A 228 5.51 0.10 -4.03
C VAL A 228 5.94 -0.67 -2.77
N ALA A 229 5.15 -0.65 -1.70
CA ALA A 229 5.44 -1.40 -0.48
C ALA A 229 5.51 -2.92 -0.73
N TYR A 230 4.56 -3.48 -1.49
CA TYR A 230 4.58 -4.89 -1.92
C TYR A 230 5.88 -5.24 -2.67
N ALA A 231 6.28 -4.41 -3.64
CA ALA A 231 7.45 -4.66 -4.46
C ALA A 231 8.78 -4.47 -3.72
N LEU A 232 8.80 -3.62 -2.69
CA LEU A 232 9.96 -3.42 -1.83
C LEU A 232 10.15 -4.54 -0.81
N ASP A 233 9.07 -5.19 -0.34
CA ASP A 233 9.17 -6.20 0.70
C ASP A 233 9.81 -7.50 0.19
N PRO A 234 11.04 -7.86 0.59
CA PRO A 234 11.72 -9.04 0.05
C PRO A 234 11.01 -10.34 0.39
N ARG A 235 10.22 -10.36 1.47
CA ARG A 235 9.48 -11.54 1.94
C ARG A 235 8.45 -12.01 0.91
N ASN A 236 7.92 -11.11 0.08
CA ASN A 236 7.00 -11.44 -1.02
C ASN A 236 7.64 -12.28 -2.14
N PHE A 237 8.97 -12.35 -2.18
CA PHE A 237 9.71 -12.88 -3.32
C PHE A 237 10.62 -14.05 -2.95
N LEU A 238 10.46 -14.62 -1.76
CA LEU A 238 11.20 -15.81 -1.30
C LEU A 238 10.59 -17.11 -1.85
N THR A 239 10.46 -17.18 -3.18
CA THR A 239 10.00 -18.37 -3.92
C THR A 239 11.09 -18.90 -4.83
N SER A 240 10.93 -20.13 -5.35
CA SER A 240 11.94 -20.80 -6.19
C SER A 240 12.24 -20.11 -7.53
N SER A 241 11.41 -19.13 -7.90
CA SER A 241 11.56 -18.32 -9.11
C SER A 241 11.84 -16.87 -8.80
N TYR A 242 11.14 -16.27 -7.84
CA TYR A 242 11.31 -14.84 -7.56
C TYR A 242 12.58 -14.53 -6.76
N ILE A 243 13.13 -15.48 -5.99
CA ILE A 243 14.35 -15.25 -5.21
C ILE A 243 15.55 -14.87 -6.07
N PHE A 244 15.53 -15.21 -7.37
CA PHE A 244 16.57 -14.82 -8.32
C PHE A 244 16.71 -13.30 -8.49
N MET A 245 15.76 -12.48 -8.02
CA MET A 245 15.99 -11.04 -7.94
C MET A 245 17.11 -10.68 -6.94
N PHE A 246 17.40 -11.56 -5.99
CA PHE A 246 18.41 -11.43 -4.97
C PHE A 246 19.69 -12.22 -5.29
N GLU A 247 19.79 -12.86 -6.47
CA GLU A 247 21.01 -13.58 -6.86
C GLU A 247 22.19 -12.61 -6.87
N LYS A 248 23.27 -12.97 -6.17
CA LYS A 248 24.48 -12.14 -6.09
C LYS A 248 25.20 -12.11 -7.43
N LEU A 249 25.25 -10.92 -8.03
CA LEU A 249 25.75 -10.71 -9.38
C LEU A 249 27.26 -10.47 -9.41
N SER A 250 27.90 -10.22 -8.28
CA SER A 250 29.35 -10.02 -8.18
C SER A 250 30.11 -11.34 -8.10
N TYR A 251 31.38 -11.26 -8.50
CA TYR A 251 32.28 -12.40 -8.46
C TYR A 251 32.71 -12.69 -7.02
N ASN A 252 32.43 -13.91 -6.57
CA ASN A 252 32.88 -14.46 -5.31
C ASN A 252 33.62 -15.77 -5.57
N SER A 253 34.95 -15.73 -5.56
CA SER A 253 35.80 -16.88 -5.88
C SER A 253 35.74 -18.02 -4.85
N VAL A 254 35.18 -17.79 -3.66
CA VAL A 254 35.03 -18.81 -2.62
C VAL A 254 33.79 -19.65 -2.88
N LEU A 255 32.70 -19.01 -3.31
CA LEU A 255 31.40 -19.66 -3.49
C LEU A 255 31.17 -20.14 -4.93
N GLN A 256 31.70 -19.42 -5.92
CA GLN A 256 31.55 -19.76 -7.33
C GLN A 256 32.73 -20.63 -7.80
N THR A 257 32.45 -21.90 -8.02
CA THR A 257 33.42 -22.93 -8.41
C THR A 257 33.31 -23.31 -9.89
N SER A 258 34.41 -23.85 -10.43
CA SER A 258 34.46 -24.37 -11.80
C SER A 258 33.46 -25.52 -12.02
N SER A 259 33.24 -26.39 -11.04
CA SER A 259 32.25 -27.45 -11.13
C SER A 259 30.83 -26.91 -11.20
N GLY A 260 30.48 -25.91 -10.37
CA GLY A 260 29.16 -25.30 -10.42
C GLY A 260 28.91 -24.55 -11.73
N LEU A 261 29.91 -23.90 -12.31
CA LEU A 261 29.78 -23.31 -13.65
C LEU A 261 29.59 -24.39 -14.72
N SER A 262 30.35 -25.49 -14.64
CA SER A 262 30.17 -26.65 -15.52
C SER A 262 28.73 -27.18 -15.46
N SER A 263 28.13 -27.25 -14.27
CA SER A 263 26.72 -27.66 -14.11
C SER A 263 25.76 -26.69 -14.80
N ILE A 264 26.00 -25.38 -14.74
CA ILE A 264 25.15 -24.37 -15.39
C ILE A 264 25.21 -24.48 -16.92
N ILE A 265 26.40 -24.68 -17.49
CA ILE A 265 26.57 -24.73 -18.94
C ILE A 265 26.32 -26.11 -19.54
N SER A 266 26.10 -27.15 -18.73
CA SER A 266 25.89 -28.52 -19.20
C SER A 266 24.62 -28.64 -20.05
N GLY A 267 24.71 -29.39 -21.16
CA GLY A 267 23.63 -29.55 -22.13
C GLY A 267 23.39 -28.32 -23.01
N THR A 268 24.30 -27.34 -23.00
CA THR A 268 24.22 -26.12 -23.83
C THR A 268 25.36 -26.06 -24.84
N PHE A 269 25.30 -25.12 -25.80
CA PHE A 269 26.34 -24.90 -26.80
C PHE A 269 27.71 -24.51 -26.22
N MET A 270 27.75 -24.10 -24.94
CA MET A 270 28.98 -23.77 -24.23
C MET A 270 29.70 -25.02 -23.70
N GLU A 271 28.99 -26.12 -23.48
CA GLU A 271 29.58 -27.40 -23.07
C GLU A 271 30.36 -28.01 -24.25
N ASN A 272 31.64 -28.34 -24.03
CA ASN A 272 32.52 -28.95 -25.04
C ASN A 272 32.53 -28.23 -26.41
N SER A 273 32.35 -26.92 -26.39
CA SER A 273 32.22 -26.12 -27.62
C SER A 273 33.49 -26.14 -28.47
N SER A 274 33.32 -26.15 -29.80
CA SER A 274 34.40 -25.98 -30.77
C SER A 274 34.63 -24.51 -31.17
N HIS A 275 34.00 -23.57 -30.49
CA HIS A 275 34.18 -22.14 -30.75
C HIS A 275 35.62 -21.70 -30.46
N ASP A 276 36.20 -20.87 -31.34
CA ASP A 276 37.48 -20.24 -31.07
C ASP A 276 37.33 -19.18 -29.97
N LEU A 277 37.87 -19.52 -28.80
CA LEU A 277 37.95 -18.66 -27.62
C LEU A 277 39.41 -18.29 -27.32
N SER A 278 40.26 -18.17 -28.34
CA SER A 278 41.65 -17.72 -28.15
C SER A 278 41.69 -16.25 -27.72
N PHE A 279 42.46 -15.96 -26.69
CA PHE A 279 42.61 -14.61 -26.16
C PHE A 279 43.98 -14.43 -25.51
N GLU A 280 44.68 -13.36 -25.89
CA GLU A 280 46.03 -13.03 -25.39
C GLU A 280 47.02 -14.21 -25.48
N GLY A 281 46.93 -15.01 -26.56
CA GLY A 281 47.83 -16.13 -26.82
C GLY A 281 47.47 -17.43 -26.09
N VAL A 282 46.35 -17.47 -25.36
CA VAL A 282 45.86 -18.65 -24.63
C VAL A 282 44.53 -19.12 -25.23
N SER A 283 44.36 -20.43 -25.37
CA SER A 283 43.09 -21.05 -25.79
C SER A 283 42.26 -21.43 -24.56
N TYR A 284 40.98 -21.05 -24.55
CA TYR A 284 40.07 -21.30 -23.43
C TYR A 284 38.91 -22.21 -23.86
N ASN A 285 38.34 -22.94 -22.91
CA ASN A 285 36.96 -23.42 -23.01
C ASN A 285 36.01 -22.37 -22.38
N TYR A 286 34.69 -22.55 -22.49
CA TYR A 286 33.74 -21.58 -21.93
C TYR A 286 33.82 -21.45 -20.40
N ASN A 287 34.09 -22.54 -19.67
CA ASN A 287 34.21 -22.50 -18.22
C ASN A 287 35.36 -21.56 -17.80
N ASP A 288 36.56 -21.78 -18.33
CA ASP A 288 37.74 -20.97 -18.05
C ASP A 288 37.61 -19.53 -18.58
N ALA A 289 36.99 -19.36 -19.75
CA ALA A 289 36.72 -18.07 -20.36
C ALA A 289 35.82 -17.18 -19.50
N LEU A 290 34.74 -17.75 -18.95
CA LEU A 290 33.79 -17.02 -18.10
C LEU A 290 34.39 -16.69 -16.74
N PHE A 291 35.22 -17.57 -16.17
CA PHE A 291 36.00 -17.22 -14.98
C PHE A 291 37.04 -16.12 -15.24
N LEU A 292 37.65 -16.10 -16.42
CA LEU A 292 38.52 -14.98 -16.80
C LEU A 292 37.73 -13.67 -16.92
N ALA A 293 36.56 -13.71 -17.58
CA ALA A 293 35.67 -12.56 -17.68
C ALA A 293 35.27 -12.05 -16.30
N ALA A 294 34.85 -12.95 -15.40
CA ALA A 294 34.47 -12.64 -14.02
C ALA A 294 35.59 -11.95 -13.25
N ARG A 295 36.82 -12.49 -13.30
CA ARG A 295 37.99 -11.87 -12.65
C ARG A 295 38.30 -10.47 -13.18
N ARG A 296 38.05 -10.21 -14.47
CA ARG A 296 38.33 -8.90 -15.10
C ARG A 296 37.22 -7.89 -14.87
N SER A 297 35.97 -8.33 -14.72
CA SER A 297 34.81 -7.45 -14.61
C SER A 297 34.30 -7.25 -13.18
N GLY A 298 34.62 -8.19 -12.27
CA GLY A 298 33.98 -8.28 -10.95
C GLY A 298 32.59 -8.92 -10.97
N VAL A 299 32.16 -9.48 -12.11
CA VAL A 299 30.81 -10.07 -12.29
C VAL A 299 30.86 -11.59 -12.11
N SER A 300 29.84 -12.15 -11.47
CA SER A 300 29.64 -13.58 -11.26
C SER A 300 29.73 -14.36 -12.59
N PRO A 301 30.59 -15.39 -12.68
CA PRO A 301 30.66 -16.24 -13.87
C PRO A 301 29.36 -17.04 -14.07
N TYR A 302 28.59 -17.26 -13.00
CA TYR A 302 27.28 -17.93 -13.07
C TYR A 302 26.27 -17.01 -13.74
N HIS A 303 26.25 -15.73 -13.34
CA HIS A 303 25.43 -14.70 -13.97
C HIS A 303 25.82 -14.46 -15.43
N LEU A 304 27.13 -14.41 -15.75
CA LEU A 304 27.57 -14.26 -17.14
C LEU A 304 27.11 -15.44 -18.00
N ALA A 305 27.18 -16.67 -17.48
CA ALA A 305 26.72 -17.86 -18.19
C ALA A 305 25.20 -17.84 -18.41
N SER A 306 24.42 -17.61 -17.34
CA SER A 306 22.97 -17.58 -17.42
C SER A 306 22.47 -16.47 -18.34
N ARG A 307 23.11 -15.29 -18.33
CA ARG A 307 22.79 -14.20 -19.26
C ARG A 307 23.09 -14.58 -20.70
N ILE A 308 24.23 -15.20 -20.99
CA ILE A 308 24.53 -15.67 -22.35
C ILE A 308 23.47 -16.66 -22.84
N LEU A 309 23.04 -17.59 -21.98
CA LEU A 309 22.00 -18.57 -22.31
C LEU A 309 20.63 -17.91 -22.55
N GLN A 310 20.28 -16.91 -21.75
CA GLN A 310 19.07 -16.11 -21.94
C GLN A 310 19.09 -15.35 -23.27
N GLU A 311 20.23 -14.75 -23.62
CA GLU A 311 20.36 -13.86 -24.77
C GLU A 311 20.58 -14.61 -26.11
N GLN A 312 21.21 -15.79 -26.08
CA GLN A 312 21.61 -16.55 -27.28
C GLN A 312 20.92 -17.91 -27.41
N GLY A 313 20.14 -18.31 -26.40
CA GLY A 313 19.52 -19.63 -26.31
C GLY A 313 20.51 -20.74 -25.97
N THR A 314 20.00 -21.89 -25.53
CA THR A 314 20.84 -23.06 -25.15
C THR A 314 21.60 -23.66 -26.33
N GLN A 315 21.15 -23.44 -27.57
CA GLN A 315 21.81 -23.91 -28.79
C GLN A 315 22.85 -22.92 -29.35
N GLY A 316 22.91 -21.68 -28.85
CA GLY A 316 23.90 -20.70 -29.29
C GLY A 316 23.83 -20.31 -30.76
N THR A 317 22.67 -20.48 -31.40
CA THR A 317 22.46 -20.18 -32.83
C THR A 317 22.08 -18.72 -33.09
N GLY A 318 22.16 -17.87 -32.06
CA GLY A 318 21.84 -16.44 -32.16
C GLY A 318 22.73 -15.71 -33.16
N SER A 319 22.12 -14.92 -34.05
CA SER A 319 22.85 -14.14 -35.06
C SER A 319 23.85 -13.14 -34.45
N SER A 320 23.65 -12.71 -33.20
CA SER A 320 24.57 -11.82 -32.48
C SER A 320 25.93 -12.46 -32.19
N ILE A 321 26.03 -13.80 -32.18
CA ILE A 321 27.27 -14.53 -31.91
C ILE A 321 27.72 -15.42 -33.07
N SER A 322 27.06 -15.35 -34.24
CA SER A 322 27.40 -16.19 -35.38
C SER A 322 28.71 -15.78 -36.05
N GLY A 323 29.06 -14.49 -36.01
CA GLY A 323 30.19 -13.93 -36.75
C GLY A 323 29.97 -13.86 -38.27
N THR A 324 28.75 -14.12 -38.76
CA THR A 324 28.44 -14.25 -40.20
C THR A 324 27.42 -13.23 -40.71
N VAL A 325 26.95 -12.30 -39.87
CA VAL A 325 25.97 -11.28 -40.27
C VAL A 325 26.55 -10.37 -41.35
N SER A 326 25.83 -10.22 -42.46
CA SER A 326 26.26 -9.40 -43.61
C SER A 326 26.60 -7.97 -43.20
N GLY A 327 27.76 -7.47 -43.63
CA GLY A 327 28.30 -6.15 -43.25
C GLY A 327 28.98 -6.09 -41.88
N TYR A 328 28.87 -7.13 -41.05
CA TYR A 328 29.40 -7.19 -39.68
C TYR A 328 30.10 -8.54 -39.38
N GLY A 329 30.65 -9.19 -40.41
CA GLY A 329 31.36 -10.45 -40.28
C GLY A 329 32.54 -10.35 -39.31
N GLY A 330 32.73 -11.38 -38.48
CA GLY A 330 33.78 -11.43 -37.46
C GLY A 330 33.51 -10.62 -36.18
N LEU A 331 32.35 -9.97 -36.05
CA LEU A 331 31.91 -9.31 -34.82
C LEU A 331 30.98 -10.21 -34.00
N TYR A 332 31.04 -10.05 -32.68
CA TYR A 332 30.27 -10.85 -31.73
C TYR A 332 29.68 -9.96 -30.63
N ASN A 333 28.49 -10.30 -30.16
CA ASN A 333 27.82 -9.64 -29.03
C ASN A 333 27.08 -10.67 -28.17
N TYR A 334 27.78 -11.23 -27.18
CA TYR A 334 27.27 -12.31 -26.33
C TYR A 334 26.13 -11.90 -25.41
N TYR A 335 26.09 -10.63 -24.99
CA TYR A 335 25.10 -10.10 -24.05
C TYR A 335 24.10 -9.14 -24.71
N ASN A 336 23.99 -9.15 -26.04
CA ASN A 336 23.11 -8.26 -26.84
C ASN A 336 23.20 -6.76 -26.45
N GLN A 337 24.38 -6.29 -26.03
CA GLN A 337 24.52 -4.90 -25.57
C GLN A 337 24.32 -3.92 -26.73
N GLY A 338 23.49 -2.90 -26.52
CA GLY A 338 23.11 -1.95 -27.56
C GLY A 338 22.17 -2.53 -28.64
N ALA A 339 21.60 -3.71 -28.43
CA ALA A 339 20.61 -4.29 -29.34
C ALA A 339 19.21 -3.74 -29.07
N TYR A 340 18.70 -2.92 -29.99
CA TYR A 340 17.33 -2.42 -29.97
C TYR A 340 16.80 -2.32 -31.39
N LYS A 341 15.51 -2.59 -31.61
CA LYS A 341 14.90 -2.50 -32.94
C LYS A 341 14.63 -1.04 -33.28
N THR A 342 15.03 -0.61 -34.48
CA THR A 342 14.63 0.69 -35.05
C THR A 342 13.78 0.47 -36.31
N SER A 343 13.25 1.54 -36.89
CA SER A 343 12.58 1.49 -38.19
C SER A 343 13.51 1.05 -39.33
N SER A 344 14.82 1.25 -39.18
CA SER A 344 15.84 1.05 -40.22
C SER A 344 16.75 -0.16 -39.99
N ALA A 345 16.81 -0.71 -38.77
CA ALA A 345 17.72 -1.80 -38.43
C ALA A 345 17.12 -2.77 -37.41
N SER A 346 17.49 -4.05 -37.54
CA SER A 346 17.15 -5.06 -36.54
C SER A 346 17.95 -4.87 -35.25
N ALA A 347 17.46 -5.41 -34.14
CA ALA A 347 18.16 -5.39 -32.86
C ALA A 347 19.57 -6.01 -32.97
N VAL A 348 19.72 -7.12 -33.70
CA VAL A 348 21.02 -7.77 -33.96
C VAL A 348 21.97 -6.82 -34.67
N VAL A 349 21.54 -6.14 -35.73
CA VAL A 349 22.38 -5.20 -36.48
C VAL A 349 22.82 -4.04 -35.59
N ASN A 350 21.91 -3.43 -34.83
CA ASN A 350 22.26 -2.36 -33.90
C ASN A 350 23.21 -2.82 -32.79
N GLY A 351 23.04 -4.05 -32.29
CA GLY A 351 23.98 -4.68 -31.34
C GLY A 351 25.37 -4.89 -31.93
N LEU A 352 25.49 -5.24 -33.21
CA LEU A 352 26.78 -5.40 -33.89
C LEU A 352 27.42 -4.05 -34.25
N ILE A 353 26.63 -3.01 -34.56
CA ILE A 353 27.12 -1.62 -34.65
C ILE A 353 27.73 -1.19 -33.32
N TYR A 354 27.07 -1.48 -32.20
CA TYR A 354 27.58 -1.20 -30.86
C TYR A 354 28.88 -1.96 -30.56
N ALA A 355 28.96 -3.23 -30.98
CA ALA A 355 30.13 -4.08 -30.85
C ALA A 355 31.33 -3.59 -31.68
N ASN A 356 31.10 -2.88 -32.78
CA ASN A 356 32.14 -2.39 -33.70
C ASN A 356 32.78 -1.06 -33.29
N ARG A 357 32.30 -0.41 -32.22
CA ARG A 357 32.86 0.87 -31.75
C ARG A 357 34.30 0.69 -31.26
N SER A 358 35.12 1.73 -31.32
CA SER A 358 36.47 1.70 -30.74
C SER A 358 36.45 2.15 -29.28
N GLU A 359 36.63 1.23 -28.34
CA GLU A 359 36.73 1.56 -26.92
C GLU A 359 37.59 0.51 -26.18
N SER A 360 38.81 0.90 -25.81
CA SER A 360 39.79 0.00 -25.19
C SER A 360 39.32 -0.54 -23.83
N ALA A 361 38.64 0.28 -23.02
CA ALA A 361 38.17 -0.09 -21.68
C ALA A 361 37.20 -1.28 -21.68
N SER A 362 36.42 -1.45 -22.76
CA SER A 362 35.49 -2.57 -22.94
C SER A 362 35.95 -3.56 -24.01
N LEU A 363 37.24 -3.51 -24.39
CA LEU A 363 37.83 -4.37 -25.41
C LEU A 363 37.15 -4.30 -26.79
N ARG A 364 36.44 -3.20 -27.10
CA ARG A 364 35.80 -3.00 -28.40
C ARG A 364 36.79 -2.41 -29.43
N PRO A 365 36.73 -2.82 -30.71
CA PRO A 365 35.68 -3.64 -31.31
C PRO A 365 35.76 -5.12 -30.90
N TRP A 366 34.59 -5.73 -30.67
CA TRP A 366 34.46 -7.14 -30.28
C TRP A 366 34.63 -8.08 -31.48
N ASN A 367 35.81 -8.03 -32.08
CA ASN A 367 36.21 -8.79 -33.26
C ASN A 367 36.75 -10.20 -32.94
N SER A 368 36.43 -10.71 -31.75
CA SER A 368 36.61 -12.11 -31.34
C SER A 368 35.56 -12.44 -30.29
N ARG A 369 35.22 -13.73 -30.15
CA ARG A 369 34.27 -14.19 -29.12
C ARG A 369 34.73 -13.77 -27.72
N MET A 370 36.01 -13.97 -27.40
CA MET A 370 36.54 -13.62 -26.08
C MET A 370 36.54 -12.12 -25.78
N LYS A 371 36.83 -11.25 -26.76
CA LYS A 371 36.67 -9.81 -26.54
C LYS A 371 35.23 -9.44 -26.24
N SER A 372 34.27 -10.08 -26.90
CA SER A 372 32.84 -9.89 -26.63
C SER A 372 32.44 -10.35 -25.23
N ILE A 373 32.88 -11.55 -24.82
CA ILE A 373 32.57 -12.14 -23.51
C ILE A 373 33.20 -11.32 -22.37
N VAL A 374 34.50 -11.01 -22.45
CA VAL A 374 35.20 -10.25 -21.39
C VAL A 374 34.80 -8.78 -21.42
N GLY A 375 34.79 -8.17 -22.61
CA GLY A 375 34.47 -6.76 -22.80
C GLY A 375 33.04 -6.42 -22.43
N GLY A 376 32.08 -7.28 -22.81
CA GLY A 376 30.70 -7.17 -22.40
C GLY A 376 30.53 -7.33 -20.89
N ALA A 377 31.23 -8.29 -20.27
CA ALA A 377 31.21 -8.47 -18.81
C ALA A 377 31.73 -7.23 -18.06
N ILE A 378 32.80 -6.60 -18.55
CA ILE A 378 33.34 -5.35 -17.96
C ILE A 378 32.27 -4.24 -17.97
N LEU A 379 31.52 -4.11 -19.06
CA LEU A 379 30.44 -3.11 -19.15
C LEU A 379 29.26 -3.42 -18.22
N LEU A 380 28.90 -4.69 -18.05
CA LEU A 380 27.89 -5.12 -17.07
C LEU A 380 28.33 -4.75 -15.65
N GLY A 381 29.56 -5.12 -15.28
CA GLY A 381 30.09 -4.86 -13.94
C GLY A 381 30.20 -3.37 -13.61
N LYS A 382 30.70 -2.56 -14.55
CA LYS A 382 30.99 -1.13 -14.35
C LYS A 382 29.77 -0.30 -13.95
N ASN A 383 28.60 -0.58 -14.53
CA ASN A 383 27.48 0.36 -14.46
C ASN A 383 26.62 0.17 -13.19
N TYR A 384 26.52 -1.05 -12.67
CA TYR A 384 25.58 -1.42 -11.60
C TYR A 384 26.27 -2.23 -10.48
N ILE A 385 26.72 -3.44 -10.81
CA ILE A 385 27.28 -4.41 -9.84
C ILE A 385 28.42 -3.81 -9.00
N ASN A 386 29.41 -3.20 -9.64
CA ASN A 386 30.56 -2.60 -8.95
C ASN A 386 30.24 -1.28 -8.23
N LYS A 387 28.98 -0.80 -8.29
CA LYS A 387 28.49 0.37 -7.54
C LYS A 387 27.62 0.01 -6.34
N GLY A 388 27.54 -1.28 -5.99
CA GLY A 388 26.69 -1.77 -4.90
C GLY A 388 25.27 -2.14 -5.32
N GLN A 389 24.96 -2.13 -6.63
CA GLN A 389 23.71 -2.67 -7.16
C GLN A 389 23.91 -4.13 -7.57
N ASP A 390 24.23 -4.96 -6.58
CA ASP A 390 24.78 -6.31 -6.76
C ASP A 390 23.72 -7.41 -6.93
N THR A 391 22.47 -7.02 -7.15
CA THR A 391 21.31 -7.90 -7.38
C THR A 391 20.34 -7.20 -8.33
N ILE A 392 19.49 -7.94 -9.05
CA ILE A 392 18.43 -7.34 -9.90
C ILE A 392 17.50 -6.44 -9.05
N TYR A 393 17.27 -6.83 -7.79
CA TYR A 393 16.53 -6.04 -6.84
C TYR A 393 17.22 -4.67 -6.58
N TYR A 394 18.53 -4.65 -6.33
CA TYR A 394 19.26 -3.39 -6.15
C TYR A 394 19.50 -2.59 -7.42
N GLU A 395 19.49 -3.22 -8.59
CA GLU A 395 19.43 -2.53 -9.88
C GLU A 395 18.11 -1.77 -10.02
N LYS A 396 16.98 -2.34 -9.55
CA LYS A 396 15.68 -1.64 -9.54
C LYS A 396 15.59 -0.55 -8.48
N PHE A 397 15.93 -0.85 -7.24
CA PHE A 397 15.59 0.03 -6.11
C PHE A 397 16.72 0.97 -5.70
N ASP A 398 17.97 0.67 -6.09
CA ASP A 398 19.16 1.43 -5.72
C ASP A 398 19.13 1.83 -4.23
N VAL A 399 19.26 0.86 -3.34
CA VAL A 399 19.22 1.13 -1.89
C VAL A 399 20.43 1.92 -1.38
N VAL A 400 21.41 2.17 -2.26
CA VAL A 400 22.62 2.95 -1.95
C VAL A 400 22.38 4.44 -2.16
N ASN A 401 21.77 4.82 -3.30
CA ASN A 401 21.60 6.25 -3.64
C ASN A 401 20.15 6.65 -3.99
N PHE A 402 19.25 5.71 -4.21
CA PHE A 402 17.83 5.87 -4.58
C PHE A 402 17.52 6.48 -5.97
N TYR A 403 18.53 6.78 -6.81
CA TYR A 403 18.29 7.49 -8.08
C TYR A 403 18.94 6.85 -9.31
N HIS A 404 19.91 5.95 -9.16
CA HIS A 404 20.55 5.26 -10.28
C HIS A 404 19.84 3.92 -10.59
N GLN A 405 18.53 3.98 -10.82
CA GLN A 405 17.70 2.80 -11.05
C GLN A 405 17.77 2.36 -12.51
N TYR A 406 17.95 1.05 -12.75
CA TYR A 406 18.01 0.44 -14.08
C TYR A 406 16.68 0.55 -14.84
N MET A 407 15.57 0.55 -14.11
CA MET A 407 14.22 0.51 -14.67
C MET A 407 13.21 1.24 -13.80
N THR A 408 12.20 1.83 -14.43
CA THR A 408 11.08 2.53 -13.77
C THR A 408 9.92 1.59 -13.42
N ASN A 409 9.80 0.45 -14.12
CA ASN A 409 8.75 -0.53 -13.84
C ASN A 409 8.88 -1.10 -12.42
N ILE A 410 7.89 -0.84 -11.55
CA ILE A 410 7.91 -1.26 -10.14
C ILE A 410 7.98 -2.78 -9.97
N LEU A 411 7.42 -3.55 -10.91
CA LEU A 411 7.48 -5.03 -10.92
C LEU A 411 8.51 -5.58 -11.92
N GLY A 412 9.44 -4.73 -12.36
CA GLY A 412 10.48 -5.10 -13.31
C GLY A 412 11.42 -6.17 -12.75
N ALA A 413 11.95 -5.97 -11.55
CA ALA A 413 12.83 -6.94 -10.88
C ALA A 413 12.15 -8.32 -10.72
N ARG A 414 10.87 -8.33 -10.35
CA ARG A 414 10.05 -9.56 -10.28
C ARG A 414 9.99 -10.29 -11.62
N SER A 415 9.76 -9.56 -12.71
CA SER A 415 9.66 -10.14 -14.05
C SER A 415 11.00 -10.66 -14.56
N GLU A 416 12.08 -9.93 -14.27
CA GLU A 416 13.44 -10.33 -14.61
C GLU A 416 13.89 -11.54 -13.80
N ALA A 417 13.52 -11.65 -12.53
CA ALA A 417 13.82 -12.83 -11.70
C ALA A 417 13.27 -14.13 -12.28
N VAL A 418 12.03 -14.12 -12.80
CA VAL A 418 11.46 -15.29 -13.49
C VAL A 418 12.30 -15.67 -14.70
N THR A 419 12.80 -14.67 -15.43
CA THR A 419 13.63 -14.89 -16.61
C THR A 419 15.02 -15.40 -16.24
N ALA A 420 15.63 -14.86 -15.18
CA ALA A 420 16.90 -15.34 -14.64
C ALA A 420 16.78 -16.79 -14.14
N SER A 421 15.71 -17.09 -13.38
CA SER A 421 15.38 -18.43 -12.90
C SER A 421 15.28 -19.47 -14.04
N LYS A 422 14.77 -19.09 -15.21
CA LYS A 422 14.67 -19.96 -16.41
C LYS A 422 16.01 -20.40 -16.98
N ALA A 423 17.07 -19.65 -16.73
CA ALA A 423 18.41 -20.04 -17.19
C ALA A 423 18.95 -21.26 -16.41
N TYR A 424 18.36 -21.59 -15.27
CA TYR A 424 18.74 -22.71 -14.42
C TYR A 424 17.69 -23.82 -14.48
N THR A 425 18.05 -25.00 -14.97
CA THR A 425 17.17 -26.18 -14.90
C THR A 425 16.99 -26.62 -13.45
N GLU A 426 15.94 -27.38 -13.14
CA GLU A 426 15.70 -27.88 -11.78
C GLU A 426 16.89 -28.70 -11.24
N THR A 427 17.51 -29.52 -12.10
CA THR A 427 18.74 -30.25 -11.77
C THR A 427 19.90 -29.30 -11.43
N MET A 428 20.06 -28.19 -12.14
CA MET A 428 21.08 -27.18 -11.80
C MET A 428 20.77 -26.53 -10.45
N LYS A 429 19.52 -26.12 -10.22
CA LYS A 429 19.10 -25.49 -8.96
C LYS A 429 19.39 -26.38 -7.75
N GLN A 430 19.22 -27.70 -7.89
CA GLN A 430 19.49 -28.66 -6.81
C GLN A 430 21.00 -28.90 -6.57
N ASN A 431 21.84 -28.82 -7.61
CA ASN A 431 23.24 -29.22 -7.54
C ASN A 431 24.25 -28.05 -7.50
N THR A 432 23.81 -26.82 -7.78
CA THR A 432 24.66 -25.64 -7.83
C THR A 432 24.48 -24.78 -6.59
N SER A 433 25.59 -24.33 -5.99
CA SER A 433 25.57 -23.33 -4.93
C SER A 433 25.29 -21.95 -5.50
N LEU A 434 24.04 -21.52 -5.42
CA LEU A 434 23.61 -20.16 -5.74
C LEU A 434 23.60 -19.32 -4.47
N VAL A 435 24.00 -18.06 -4.59
CA VAL A 435 24.11 -17.12 -3.46
C VAL A 435 23.05 -16.05 -3.63
N PHE A 436 22.21 -15.88 -2.61
CA PHE A 436 21.15 -14.88 -2.59
C PHE A 436 21.42 -13.88 -1.46
N GLU A 437 21.60 -12.61 -1.84
CA GLU A 437 21.80 -11.49 -0.94
C GLU A 437 20.48 -10.75 -0.76
N ILE A 438 19.84 -10.98 0.38
CA ILE A 438 18.45 -10.60 0.64
C ILE A 438 18.42 -9.37 1.55
N PRO A 439 17.80 -8.25 1.12
CA PRO A 439 17.74 -7.04 1.93
C PRO A 439 16.97 -7.25 3.23
N VAL A 440 17.51 -6.67 4.30
CA VAL A 440 16.83 -6.49 5.58
C VAL A 440 16.92 -5.01 5.95
N TYR A 441 15.77 -4.35 6.05
CA TYR A 441 15.67 -2.92 6.36
C TYR A 441 15.41 -2.68 7.84
N GLU A 442 15.76 -1.49 8.31
CA GLU A 442 15.37 -1.03 9.64
C GLU A 442 13.88 -0.66 9.63
N ASN A 443 13.18 -0.92 10.74
CA ASN A 443 11.75 -0.57 10.93
C ASN A 443 10.80 -1.11 9.85
N MET A 444 11.07 -2.33 9.35
CA MET A 444 10.14 -3.01 8.43
C MET A 444 8.77 -3.27 9.07
N PRO A 445 7.69 -3.31 8.27
CA PRO A 445 6.38 -3.70 8.75
C PRO A 445 6.40 -5.12 9.35
N GLU A 446 5.69 -5.30 10.47
CA GLU A 446 5.62 -6.61 11.15
C GLU A 446 5.04 -7.68 10.22
N SER A 447 3.94 -7.36 9.54
CA SER A 447 3.34 -8.20 8.50
C SER A 447 4.00 -7.98 7.14
N ILE A 448 3.89 -8.98 6.27
CA ILE A 448 4.28 -8.87 4.86
C ILE A 448 3.34 -7.85 4.19
N CYS A 449 3.89 -7.01 3.31
CA CYS A 449 3.08 -6.06 2.54
C CYS A 449 2.31 -6.79 1.44
N ASP A 450 0.98 -6.83 1.52
CA ASP A 450 0.14 -7.48 0.51
C ASP A 450 0.19 -6.78 -0.85
N CYS A 451 0.00 -7.55 -1.92
CA CYS A 451 -0.21 -6.98 -3.26
C CYS A 451 -1.55 -6.24 -3.27
N PRO A 452 -1.61 -4.95 -3.65
CA PRO A 452 -2.87 -4.23 -3.67
C PRO A 452 -3.81 -4.80 -4.72
N VAL A 453 -5.10 -4.80 -4.42
CA VAL A 453 -6.13 -5.41 -5.27
C VAL A 453 -7.34 -4.51 -5.38
N GLY A 454 -8.08 -4.66 -6.47
CA GLY A 454 -9.19 -3.77 -6.82
C GLY A 454 -9.05 -3.24 -8.25
N SER A 455 -10.16 -3.26 -8.96
CA SER A 455 -10.26 -2.87 -10.37
C SER A 455 -11.44 -1.92 -10.57
N GLY A 456 -11.57 -1.33 -11.75
CA GLY A 456 -12.59 -0.31 -12.02
C GLY A 456 -12.15 1.09 -11.58
N SER A 457 -12.91 2.09 -12.00
CA SER A 457 -12.63 3.49 -11.68
C SER A 457 -12.56 3.74 -10.17
N VAL A 458 -11.63 4.60 -9.78
CA VAL A 458 -11.44 5.11 -8.40
C VAL A 458 -12.27 6.39 -8.16
N ASN A 459 -12.89 6.94 -9.20
CA ASN A 459 -13.50 8.25 -9.14
C ASN A 459 -14.82 8.24 -8.35
N ASN A 460 -14.75 8.73 -7.12
CA ASN A 460 -15.88 8.87 -6.21
C ASN A 460 -16.31 10.33 -6.01
N LYS A 461 -16.01 11.24 -6.94
CA LYS A 461 -16.39 12.66 -6.82
C LYS A 461 -17.71 12.97 -7.52
N LEU A 462 -18.42 13.97 -7.00
CA LEU A 462 -19.62 14.53 -7.61
C LEU A 462 -19.27 15.56 -8.70
N SER A 463 -20.02 15.57 -9.80
CA SER A 463 -20.05 16.62 -10.82
C SER A 463 -21.04 17.72 -10.47
N SER A 464 -22.09 17.39 -9.68
CA SER A 464 -23.04 18.35 -9.13
C SER A 464 -23.61 17.88 -7.79
N LEU A 465 -23.96 18.85 -6.95
CA LEU A 465 -24.76 18.68 -5.74
C LEU A 465 -25.68 19.89 -5.59
N SER A 466 -26.97 19.68 -5.37
CA SER A 466 -27.94 20.75 -5.20
C SER A 466 -29.08 20.37 -4.24
N VAL A 467 -29.68 21.40 -3.65
CA VAL A 467 -30.93 21.33 -2.90
C VAL A 467 -31.94 22.18 -3.66
N SER A 468 -33.07 21.60 -4.05
CA SER A 468 -34.03 22.24 -4.96
C SER A 468 -34.49 23.61 -4.44
N GLY A 469 -34.30 24.65 -5.26
CA GLY A 469 -34.65 26.04 -4.95
C GLY A 469 -33.75 26.75 -3.94
N GLN A 470 -32.64 26.12 -3.50
CA GLN A 470 -31.76 26.65 -2.45
C GLN A 470 -30.31 26.74 -2.93
N SER A 471 -29.56 27.69 -2.35
CA SER A 471 -28.12 27.82 -2.60
C SER A 471 -27.32 27.14 -1.51
N LEU A 472 -26.35 26.29 -1.89
CA LEU A 472 -25.37 25.73 -0.96
C LEU A 472 -24.39 26.81 -0.51
N THR A 473 -24.01 26.76 0.78
CA THR A 473 -22.90 27.55 1.33
C THR A 473 -21.83 26.61 1.90
N PRO A 474 -20.59 26.62 1.38
CA PRO A 474 -20.16 27.33 0.17
C PRO A 474 -20.85 26.80 -1.10
N SER A 475 -20.69 27.49 -2.23
CA SER A 475 -21.16 26.96 -3.51
C SER A 475 -20.47 25.62 -3.83
N PHE A 476 -21.14 24.76 -4.59
CA PHE A 476 -20.66 23.40 -4.83
C PHE A 476 -19.25 23.39 -5.45
N ASN A 477 -18.36 22.60 -4.84
CA ASN A 477 -17.05 22.26 -5.36
C ASN A 477 -16.78 20.77 -5.10
N LYS A 478 -16.36 20.03 -6.12
CA LYS A 478 -16.15 18.57 -6.03
C LYS A 478 -15.18 18.13 -4.92
N ASP A 479 -14.27 19.01 -4.50
CA ASP A 479 -13.27 18.77 -3.45
C ASP A 479 -13.74 19.23 -2.06
N THR A 480 -14.85 19.97 -1.97
CA THR A 480 -15.51 20.35 -0.70
C THR A 480 -16.57 19.32 -0.31
N THR A 481 -16.50 18.81 0.92
CA THR A 481 -17.37 17.75 1.41
C THR A 481 -18.44 18.20 2.40
N SER A 482 -18.46 19.48 2.82
CA SER A 482 -19.43 19.98 3.81
C SER A 482 -20.13 21.23 3.31
N TYR A 483 -21.45 21.26 3.45
CA TYR A 483 -22.32 22.34 2.96
C TYR A 483 -23.41 22.68 3.97
N SER A 484 -23.87 23.92 3.94
CA SER A 484 -25.05 24.38 4.69
C SER A 484 -26.08 25.06 3.80
N VAL A 485 -27.36 24.91 4.15
CA VAL A 485 -28.52 25.54 3.53
C VAL A 485 -29.44 26.07 4.63
N ILE A 486 -30.02 27.24 4.45
CA ILE A 486 -31.10 27.76 5.30
C ILE A 486 -32.36 27.79 4.45
N VAL A 487 -33.46 27.25 4.98
CA VAL A 487 -34.77 27.28 4.32
C VAL A 487 -35.81 27.96 5.20
N PRO A 488 -36.77 28.70 4.61
CA PRO A 488 -37.85 29.29 5.38
C PRO A 488 -38.72 28.23 6.06
N ASN A 489 -39.41 28.61 7.13
CA ASN A 489 -40.21 27.68 7.93
C ASN A 489 -41.29 26.94 7.12
N ASN A 490 -41.85 27.56 6.07
CA ASN A 490 -42.88 26.93 5.24
C ASN A 490 -42.35 25.76 4.37
N VAL A 491 -41.03 25.57 4.27
CA VAL A 491 -40.41 24.48 3.51
C VAL A 491 -40.32 23.23 4.39
N ALA A 492 -41.34 22.38 4.33
CA ALA A 492 -41.41 21.15 5.13
C ALA A 492 -40.58 19.97 4.57
N SER A 493 -40.15 20.08 3.30
CA SER A 493 -39.33 19.08 2.64
C SER A 493 -38.51 19.73 1.54
N VAL A 494 -37.35 19.14 1.23
CA VAL A 494 -36.52 19.54 0.11
C VAL A 494 -36.13 18.32 -0.71
N ASP A 495 -35.85 18.53 -1.99
CA ASP A 495 -35.29 17.51 -2.86
C ASP A 495 -33.77 17.71 -3.01
N ILE A 496 -32.99 16.69 -2.66
CA ILE A 496 -31.54 16.69 -2.76
C ILE A 496 -31.15 15.92 -4.02
N SER A 497 -30.46 16.59 -4.94
CA SER A 497 -29.99 16.01 -6.19
C SER A 497 -28.47 16.02 -6.25
N ALA A 498 -27.87 14.94 -6.76
CA ALA A 498 -26.43 14.82 -6.93
C ALA A 498 -26.11 13.95 -8.15
N GLN A 499 -25.01 14.25 -8.84
CA GLN A 499 -24.52 13.45 -9.96
C GLN A 499 -23.04 13.14 -9.76
N ALA A 500 -22.63 11.89 -9.99
CA ALA A 500 -21.23 11.51 -9.99
C ALA A 500 -20.52 12.06 -11.25
N ILE A 501 -19.20 12.28 -11.16
CA ILE A 501 -18.36 12.54 -12.34
C ILE A 501 -18.27 11.28 -13.20
N ASP A 502 -18.01 10.14 -12.56
CA ASP A 502 -17.92 8.84 -13.21
C ASP A 502 -19.30 8.18 -13.30
N SER A 503 -19.74 7.85 -14.51
CA SER A 503 -21.05 7.24 -14.75
C SER A 503 -21.18 5.81 -14.22
N GLY A 504 -20.05 5.16 -13.90
CA GLY A 504 -20.00 3.87 -13.24
C GLY A 504 -20.05 3.94 -11.71
N ALA A 505 -19.99 5.14 -11.11
CA ALA A 505 -20.11 5.33 -9.67
C ALA A 505 -21.58 5.35 -9.22
N ALA A 506 -21.86 4.77 -8.06
CA ALA A 506 -23.19 4.74 -7.45
C ALA A 506 -23.35 5.88 -6.44
N VAL A 507 -24.41 6.68 -6.58
CA VAL A 507 -24.77 7.77 -5.66
C VAL A 507 -25.95 7.34 -4.79
N SER A 508 -25.89 7.64 -3.49
CA SER A 508 -26.96 7.35 -2.52
C SER A 508 -27.12 8.48 -1.50
N GLY A 509 -28.29 8.56 -0.86
CA GLY A 509 -28.65 9.64 0.06
C GLY A 509 -29.38 10.83 -0.59
N THR A 510 -29.64 10.77 -1.91
CA THR A 510 -30.41 11.75 -2.68
C THR A 510 -31.92 11.48 -2.61
N GLY A 511 -32.71 12.45 -3.06
CA GLY A 511 -34.17 12.39 -3.16
C GLY A 511 -34.85 13.38 -2.22
N THR A 512 -36.17 13.21 -2.09
CA THR A 512 -37.00 14.07 -1.24
C THR A 512 -36.86 13.68 0.23
N VAL A 513 -36.50 14.65 1.06
CA VAL A 513 -36.32 14.50 2.51
C VAL A 513 -37.22 15.48 3.26
N SER A 514 -37.85 15.02 4.35
CA SER A 514 -38.62 15.86 5.25
C SER A 514 -37.70 16.62 6.21
N LEU A 515 -38.09 17.83 6.58
CA LEU A 515 -37.34 18.70 7.47
C LEU A 515 -38.10 18.92 8.78
N SER A 516 -37.42 18.68 9.90
CA SER A 516 -37.83 19.21 11.20
C SER A 516 -37.45 20.68 11.31
N GLU A 517 -38.12 21.45 12.17
CA GLU A 517 -37.64 22.79 12.51
C GLU A 517 -36.22 22.71 13.10
N GLY A 518 -35.39 23.71 12.82
CA GLY A 518 -33.98 23.72 13.21
C GLY A 518 -33.09 22.87 12.30
N GLU A 519 -32.05 22.26 12.87
CA GLU A 519 -30.99 21.58 12.12
C GLU A 519 -31.38 20.17 11.64
N ASN A 520 -31.14 19.89 10.36
CA ASN A 520 -31.32 18.59 9.71
C ASN A 520 -30.01 18.21 8.99
N ASN A 521 -29.48 17.01 9.23
CA ASN A 521 -28.21 16.58 8.65
C ASN A 521 -28.41 15.42 7.67
N PHE A 522 -27.90 15.59 6.45
CA PHE A 522 -27.97 14.59 5.38
C PHE A 522 -26.57 14.21 4.89
N THR A 523 -26.40 12.94 4.51
CA THR A 523 -25.14 12.40 3.98
C THR A 523 -25.36 11.79 2.61
N ILE A 524 -24.62 12.26 1.62
CA ILE A 524 -24.60 11.75 0.25
C ILE A 524 -23.34 10.91 0.06
N ASN A 525 -23.50 9.63 -0.24
CA ASN A 525 -22.39 8.72 -0.46
C ASN A 525 -22.21 8.43 -1.95
N VAL A 526 -20.99 8.59 -2.45
CA VAL A 526 -20.57 8.21 -3.80
C VAL A 526 -19.62 7.03 -3.69
N ARG A 527 -20.02 5.89 -4.23
CA ARG A 527 -19.20 4.67 -4.28
C ARG A 527 -18.67 4.48 -5.69
N ALA A 528 -17.35 4.56 -5.85
CA ALA A 528 -16.67 4.27 -7.12
C ALA A 528 -16.70 2.77 -7.45
N GLN A 529 -16.38 2.42 -8.70
CA GLN A 529 -16.40 1.03 -9.17
C GLN A 529 -15.41 0.11 -8.45
N ASN A 530 -14.28 0.67 -8.01
CA ASN A 530 -13.29 -0.05 -7.20
C ASN A 530 -13.73 -0.26 -5.74
N GLY A 531 -14.90 0.27 -5.34
CA GLY A 531 -15.44 0.16 -3.99
C GLY A 531 -15.13 1.34 -3.07
N SER A 532 -14.22 2.24 -3.42
CA SER A 532 -13.89 3.42 -2.61
C SER A 532 -15.10 4.34 -2.46
N VAL A 533 -15.36 4.82 -1.24
CA VAL A 533 -16.52 5.67 -0.93
C VAL A 533 -16.08 7.07 -0.50
N ARG A 534 -16.78 8.09 -1.00
CA ARG A 534 -16.68 9.48 -0.53
C ARG A 534 -18.04 9.95 -0.03
N SER A 535 -18.04 10.66 1.10
CA SER A 535 -19.24 11.23 1.70
C SER A 535 -19.24 12.76 1.60
N TYR A 536 -20.39 13.31 1.22
CA TYR A 536 -20.70 14.74 1.22
C TYR A 536 -21.80 15.01 2.25
N TYR A 537 -21.61 16.00 3.10
CA TYR A 537 -22.48 16.35 4.22
C TYR A 537 -23.23 17.64 3.93
N ILE A 538 -24.54 17.62 4.15
CA ILE A 538 -25.41 18.79 3.98
C ILE A 538 -26.14 19.04 5.29
N LYS A 539 -25.92 20.21 5.88
CA LYS A 539 -26.69 20.72 7.01
C LYS A 539 -27.77 21.67 6.52
N ILE A 540 -29.03 21.33 6.75
CA ILE A 540 -30.18 22.16 6.37
C ILE A 540 -30.83 22.69 7.64
N VAL A 541 -30.84 24.02 7.79
CA VAL A 541 -31.50 24.71 8.90
C VAL A 541 -32.85 25.20 8.40
N ARG A 542 -33.93 24.63 8.92
CA ARG A 542 -35.29 25.13 8.66
C ARG A 542 -35.63 26.16 9.74
N GLU A 543 -35.97 27.38 9.32
CA GLU A 543 -36.38 28.45 10.23
C GLU A 543 -37.60 28.04 11.08
N SER A 544 -37.74 28.64 12.26
CA SER A 544 -38.88 28.43 13.16
C SER A 544 -40.15 29.12 12.67
N SER A 545 -41.32 28.60 13.08
CA SER A 545 -42.60 29.21 12.72
C SER A 545 -42.77 30.60 13.35
N GLN A 546 -43.34 31.53 12.58
CA GLN A 546 -43.60 32.89 13.04
C GLN A 546 -44.77 32.87 14.05
N SER A 547 -44.55 33.40 15.25
CA SER A 547 -45.59 33.57 16.26
C SER A 547 -46.32 34.89 16.04
N SER A 548 -47.66 34.85 16.00
CA SER A 548 -48.49 36.05 15.88
C SER A 548 -49.55 36.10 16.97
N GLY A 549 -49.87 37.32 17.43
CA GLY A 549 -50.92 37.56 18.41
C GLY A 549 -51.67 38.86 18.11
N SER A 550 -52.96 38.88 18.42
CA SER A 550 -53.81 40.07 18.26
C SER A 550 -54.55 40.33 19.57
N ILE A 551 -54.41 41.54 20.11
CA ILE A 551 -55.10 41.99 21.33
C ILE A 551 -55.78 43.34 21.04
N GLY A 552 -57.09 43.28 20.75
CA GLY A 552 -57.86 44.47 20.35
C GLY A 552 -57.41 44.98 18.97
N ASP A 553 -57.09 46.28 18.89
CA ASP A 553 -56.58 46.93 17.67
C ASP A 553 -55.05 46.83 17.50
N THR A 554 -54.36 46.21 18.46
CA THR A 554 -52.89 46.02 18.42
C THR A 554 -52.58 44.57 18.06
N SER A 555 -51.77 44.37 17.02
CA SER A 555 -51.28 43.05 16.63
C SER A 555 -49.76 43.03 16.55
N TYR A 556 -49.19 41.85 16.74
CA TYR A 556 -47.75 41.63 16.57
C TYR A 556 -47.48 40.35 15.79
N ASN A 557 -46.37 40.36 15.06
CA ASN A 557 -45.80 39.22 14.37
C ASN A 557 -44.31 39.14 14.72
N THR A 558 -43.83 37.96 15.05
CA THR A 558 -42.43 37.76 15.41
C THR A 558 -41.91 36.41 14.96
N SER A 559 -40.63 36.38 14.59
CA SER A 559 -39.84 35.15 14.37
C SER A 559 -39.52 34.42 15.68
N LEU A 560 -39.73 35.07 16.83
CA LEU A 560 -39.53 34.50 18.15
C LEU A 560 -40.67 33.52 18.50
N SER A 561 -40.34 32.53 19.31
CA SER A 561 -41.28 31.49 19.73
C SER A 561 -42.10 31.96 20.92
N ILE A 562 -43.43 31.98 20.79
CA ILE A 562 -44.33 32.40 21.87
C ILE A 562 -45.17 31.22 22.38
N ASN A 563 -45.06 30.96 23.68
CA ASN A 563 -45.82 29.92 24.36
C ASN A 563 -46.15 30.37 25.79
N ASN A 564 -47.38 30.12 26.27
CA ASN A 564 -47.79 30.39 27.66
C ASN A 564 -47.36 31.76 28.24
N SER A 565 -47.57 32.84 27.48
CA SER A 565 -47.14 34.21 27.85
C SER A 565 -45.63 34.39 28.04
N ARG A 566 -44.84 33.59 27.32
CA ARG A 566 -43.39 33.68 27.26
C ARG A 566 -42.92 33.84 25.83
N VAL A 567 -41.74 34.43 25.67
CA VAL A 567 -41.05 34.59 24.39
C VAL A 567 -39.65 33.96 24.51
N SER A 568 -39.34 33.06 23.59
CA SER A 568 -38.05 32.37 23.46
C SER A 568 -37.59 32.43 22.00
N GLY A 569 -36.42 31.85 21.68
CA GLY A 569 -35.79 32.06 20.38
C GLY A 569 -34.90 33.30 20.31
N ILE A 570 -34.56 33.87 21.47
CA ILE A 570 -33.69 35.03 21.61
C ILE A 570 -32.26 34.53 21.78
N GLY A 571 -31.36 35.08 20.96
CA GLY A 571 -29.97 34.67 20.98
C GLY A 571 -29.20 35.04 22.24
N ILE A 572 -28.22 34.22 22.59
CA ILE A 572 -27.42 34.41 23.80
C ILE A 572 -26.60 35.70 23.65
N GLY A 573 -26.74 36.60 24.62
CA GLY A 573 -26.08 37.91 24.58
C GLY A 573 -26.75 38.96 23.70
N SER A 574 -27.94 38.69 23.13
CA SER A 574 -28.73 39.67 22.37
C SER A 574 -29.01 40.93 23.19
N ASP A 575 -28.93 42.09 22.55
CA ASP A 575 -29.36 43.37 23.12
C ASP A 575 -30.83 43.66 22.80
N VAL A 576 -31.39 44.64 23.52
CA VAL A 576 -32.80 45.04 23.38
C VAL A 576 -33.15 45.44 21.94
N GLY A 577 -32.22 46.06 21.20
CA GLY A 577 -32.46 46.47 19.81
C GLY A 577 -32.65 45.27 18.89
N SER A 578 -31.71 44.31 18.92
CA SER A 578 -31.77 43.11 18.07
C SER A 578 -32.99 42.23 18.37
N VAL A 579 -33.45 42.17 19.62
CA VAL A 579 -34.69 41.48 19.97
C VAL A 579 -35.92 42.20 19.40
N LEU A 580 -35.99 43.53 19.51
CA LEU A 580 -37.14 44.30 19.00
C LEU A 580 -37.22 44.34 17.47
N GLU A 581 -36.09 44.22 16.76
CA GLU A 581 -36.07 44.08 15.29
C GLU A 581 -36.80 42.81 14.80
N ASN A 582 -36.85 41.77 15.63
CA ASN A 582 -37.56 40.52 15.34
C ASN A 582 -39.07 40.61 15.65
N VAL A 583 -39.58 41.76 16.10
CA VAL A 583 -40.98 41.94 16.51
C VAL A 583 -41.61 43.10 15.73
N SER A 584 -42.47 42.76 14.77
CA SER A 584 -43.26 43.73 14.02
C SER A 584 -44.59 43.98 14.71
N ILE A 585 -44.86 45.23 15.10
CA ILE A 585 -46.08 45.61 15.83
C ILE A 585 -46.91 46.60 15.01
N THR A 586 -48.21 46.34 14.89
CA THR A 586 -49.19 47.24 14.24
C THR A 586 -50.12 47.81 15.29
N GLY A 587 -50.37 49.13 15.24
CA GLY A 587 -51.26 49.81 16.21
C GLY A 587 -50.65 49.99 17.60
N GLY A 588 -49.32 49.99 17.71
CA GLY A 588 -48.60 50.03 18.98
C GLY A 588 -47.07 50.03 18.83
N TYR A 589 -46.36 49.79 19.94
CA TYR A 589 -44.89 49.64 19.99
C TYR A 589 -44.47 48.67 21.09
N GLY A 590 -43.23 48.15 21.00
CA GLY A 590 -42.67 47.18 21.94
C GLY A 590 -41.55 47.77 22.79
N LYS A 591 -41.42 47.30 24.04
CA LYS A 591 -40.27 47.59 24.91
C LYS A 591 -39.85 46.34 25.67
N ILE A 592 -38.56 46.23 25.96
CA ILE A 592 -38.05 45.26 26.94
C ILE A 592 -37.94 45.95 28.30
N CYS A 593 -38.51 45.31 29.32
CA CYS A 593 -38.42 45.73 30.70
C CYS A 593 -37.66 44.68 31.53
N ASP A 594 -36.97 45.11 32.59
CA ASP A 594 -36.41 44.20 33.58
C ASP A 594 -37.52 43.48 34.37
N LYS A 595 -37.14 42.51 35.20
CA LYS A 595 -38.06 41.77 36.08
C LYS A 595 -38.90 42.67 37.02
N ASN A 596 -38.43 43.88 37.31
CA ASN A 596 -39.11 44.85 38.18
C ASN A 596 -40.05 45.77 37.39
N GLY A 597 -40.09 45.65 36.06
CA GLY A 597 -40.91 46.47 35.16
C GLY A 597 -40.27 47.77 34.70
N ASN A 598 -38.98 48.01 34.99
CA ASN A 598 -38.26 49.19 34.50
C ASN A 598 -37.83 48.96 33.06
N GLU A 599 -37.92 49.98 32.21
CA GLU A 599 -37.42 49.91 30.84
C GLU A 599 -35.92 49.60 30.84
N LYS A 600 -35.54 48.58 30.06
CA LYS A 600 -34.18 48.06 30.00
C LYS A 600 -33.49 48.56 28.73
N THR A 601 -32.21 48.91 28.86
CA THR A 601 -31.33 49.18 27.74
C THR A 601 -30.10 48.26 27.87
N GLY A 602 -29.58 47.74 26.76
CA GLY A 602 -28.47 46.80 26.77
C GLY A 602 -28.91 45.34 26.63
N ARG A 603 -28.24 44.41 27.33
CA ARG A 603 -28.42 42.96 27.16
C ARG A 603 -29.76 42.46 27.71
N VAL A 604 -30.42 41.61 26.93
CA VAL A 604 -31.64 40.89 27.32
C VAL A 604 -31.25 39.61 28.07
N ALA A 605 -32.02 39.26 29.11
CA ALA A 605 -31.78 38.12 29.97
C ALA A 605 -33.08 37.37 30.30
N THR A 606 -32.97 36.11 30.73
CA THR A 606 -34.12 35.35 31.22
C THR A 606 -34.78 36.07 32.41
N GLY A 607 -36.10 36.22 32.35
CA GLY A 607 -36.91 36.93 33.34
C GLY A 607 -37.15 38.42 33.04
N ASP A 608 -36.52 38.97 31.99
CA ASP A 608 -36.98 40.23 31.40
C ASP A 608 -38.39 40.06 30.78
N LYS A 609 -39.03 41.17 30.42
CA LYS A 609 -40.38 41.18 29.83
C LYS A 609 -40.41 41.96 28.53
N LEU A 610 -40.87 41.32 27.46
CA LEU A 610 -41.29 41.98 26.23
C LEU A 610 -42.73 42.48 26.39
N ASN A 611 -42.86 43.78 26.62
CA ASN A 611 -44.14 44.46 26.74
C ASN A 611 -44.54 45.08 25.40
N ILE A 612 -45.78 44.84 25.00
CA ILE A 612 -46.38 45.43 23.80
C ILE A 612 -47.43 46.43 24.26
N TYR A 613 -47.29 47.67 23.81
CA TYR A 613 -48.13 48.81 24.16
C TYR A 613 -49.02 49.20 22.97
N ASP A 614 -50.20 49.75 23.25
CA ASP A 614 -50.92 50.53 22.24
C ASP A 614 -50.29 51.92 22.04
N ASN A 615 -50.76 52.64 21.03
CA ASN A 615 -50.34 54.02 20.75
C ASN A 615 -50.61 55.00 21.90
N ASN A 616 -51.48 54.65 22.86
CA ASN A 616 -51.80 55.47 24.03
C ASN A 616 -50.91 55.13 25.24
N GLY A 617 -50.00 54.16 25.11
CA GLY A 617 -49.09 53.73 26.17
C GLY A 617 -49.66 52.72 27.16
N ASN A 618 -50.80 52.09 26.88
CA ASN A 618 -51.32 51.00 27.71
C ASN A 618 -50.70 49.66 27.30
N ILE A 619 -50.26 48.86 28.28
CA ILE A 619 -49.76 47.51 28.03
C ILE A 619 -50.91 46.61 27.56
N LYS A 620 -50.77 46.04 26.37
CA LYS A 620 -51.70 45.05 25.79
C LYS A 620 -51.29 43.62 26.10
N THR A 621 -49.99 43.34 26.04
CA THR A 621 -49.44 42.04 26.44
C THR A 621 -48.06 42.20 27.04
N SER A 622 -47.69 41.26 27.90
CA SER A 622 -46.41 41.18 28.57
C SER A 622 -45.94 39.73 28.48
N LEU A 623 -44.86 39.50 27.74
CA LEU A 623 -44.28 38.19 27.50
C LEU A 623 -42.98 38.06 28.28
N SER A 624 -42.85 37.03 29.12
CA SER A 624 -41.62 36.81 29.88
C SER A 624 -40.55 36.21 28.96
N VAL A 625 -39.34 36.75 29.00
CA VAL A 625 -38.22 36.32 28.16
C VAL A 625 -37.59 35.05 28.73
N VAL A 626 -37.34 34.08 27.85
CA VAL A 626 -36.62 32.83 28.13
C VAL A 626 -35.46 32.70 27.15
N ILE A 627 -34.23 32.70 27.67
CA ILE A 627 -33.02 32.38 26.92
C ILE A 627 -32.52 31.02 27.43
N TYR A 628 -32.57 30.00 26.58
CA TYR A 628 -32.16 28.64 26.95
C TYR A 628 -30.69 28.62 27.36
N GLY A 629 -30.43 28.10 28.57
CA GLY A 629 -29.11 28.08 29.20
C GLY A 629 -28.85 29.23 30.18
N ASP A 630 -29.55 30.37 30.10
CA ASP A 630 -29.44 31.48 31.06
C ASP A 630 -30.41 31.25 32.22
N ILE A 631 -29.94 30.47 33.20
CA ILE A 631 -30.74 30.00 34.34
C ILE A 631 -30.67 31.01 35.49
N ASN A 632 -29.63 31.84 35.49
CA ASN A 632 -29.39 32.82 36.53
C ASN A 632 -29.99 34.22 36.22
N GLY A 633 -30.29 34.50 34.95
CA GLY A 633 -30.95 35.72 34.49
C GLY A 633 -29.98 36.88 34.24
N ASP A 634 -28.73 36.61 33.90
CA ASP A 634 -27.72 37.64 33.59
C ASP A 634 -27.51 37.85 32.08
N GLY A 635 -28.18 37.06 31.24
CA GLY A 635 -28.14 37.13 29.78
C GLY A 635 -26.90 36.47 29.17
N VAL A 636 -26.09 35.75 29.93
CA VAL A 636 -25.03 34.88 29.42
C VAL A 636 -25.30 33.42 29.79
N VAL A 637 -24.57 32.51 29.13
CA VAL A 637 -24.60 31.08 29.46
C VAL A 637 -23.20 30.65 29.86
N ASP A 638 -22.99 30.46 31.16
CA ASP A 638 -21.69 30.13 31.73
C ASP A 638 -21.74 29.13 32.90
N LEU A 639 -20.64 29.05 33.65
CA LEU A 639 -20.52 28.13 34.80
C LEU A 639 -21.50 28.45 35.93
N LEU A 640 -21.95 29.70 36.08
CA LEU A 640 -22.91 30.12 37.10
C LEU A 640 -24.29 29.52 36.83
N ASP A 641 -24.68 29.36 35.56
CA ASP A 641 -25.92 28.68 35.17
C ASP A 641 -25.87 27.20 35.54
N ILE A 642 -24.73 26.54 35.27
CA ILE A 642 -24.50 25.15 35.71
C ILE A 642 -24.64 25.04 37.24
N VAL A 643 -24.07 25.98 38.00
CA VAL A 643 -24.17 25.99 39.47
C VAL A 643 -25.63 26.13 39.91
N ARG A 644 -26.40 26.99 39.24
CA ARG A 644 -27.80 27.25 39.58
C ARG A 644 -28.70 26.07 39.24
N LEU A 645 -28.55 25.47 38.06
CA LEU A 645 -29.25 24.24 37.69
C LEU A 645 -28.90 23.08 38.61
N LYS A 646 -27.62 22.92 38.97
CA LYS A 646 -27.20 21.89 39.93
C LYS A 646 -27.91 22.05 41.28
N LYS A 647 -27.98 23.28 41.81
CA LYS A 647 -28.71 23.58 43.06
C LYS A 647 -30.20 23.22 42.97
N TYR A 648 -30.83 23.46 41.82
CA TYR A 648 -32.21 23.07 41.58
C TYR A 648 -32.38 21.54 41.54
N ILE A 649 -31.54 20.83 40.78
CA ILE A 649 -31.57 19.36 40.66
C ILE A 649 -31.40 18.68 42.03
N VAL A 650 -30.54 19.21 42.90
CA VAL A 650 -30.36 18.67 44.26
C VAL A 650 -31.42 19.16 45.27
N GLY A 651 -32.46 19.86 44.81
CA GLY A 651 -33.58 20.36 45.64
C GLY A 651 -33.19 21.47 46.61
N SER A 652 -32.05 22.12 46.42
CA SER A 652 -31.56 23.20 47.30
C SER A 652 -32.18 24.56 47.00
N ILE A 653 -32.77 24.73 45.81
CA ILE A 653 -33.53 25.92 45.40
C ILE A 653 -34.75 25.51 44.57
N SER A 654 -35.75 26.38 44.51
CA SER A 654 -36.79 26.36 43.47
C SER A 654 -36.48 27.41 42.40
N LEU A 655 -36.84 27.14 41.15
CA LEU A 655 -36.75 28.09 40.04
C LEU A 655 -38.14 28.60 39.69
N ASP A 656 -38.25 29.89 39.40
CA ASP A 656 -39.48 30.41 38.79
C ASP A 656 -39.62 29.85 37.37
N SER A 657 -40.83 29.97 36.87
CA SER A 657 -41.35 29.16 35.78
C SER A 657 -40.61 29.37 34.44
N GLU A 658 -40.10 30.58 34.21
CA GLU A 658 -39.29 31.02 33.08
C GLU A 658 -37.84 30.54 33.18
N TYR A 659 -37.26 30.54 34.39
CA TYR A 659 -35.91 30.01 34.64
C TYR A 659 -35.88 28.49 34.59
N LEU A 660 -36.98 27.84 34.94
CA LEU A 660 -37.13 26.40 34.79
C LEU A 660 -37.21 26.01 33.31
N GLU A 661 -37.87 26.81 32.47
CA GLU A 661 -37.87 26.59 31.02
C GLU A 661 -36.47 26.85 30.42
N ALA A 662 -35.80 27.92 30.84
CA ALA A 662 -34.42 28.19 30.44
C ALA A 662 -33.45 27.06 30.84
N ALA A 663 -33.77 26.31 31.90
CA ALA A 663 -32.97 25.18 32.37
C ALA A 663 -33.06 23.93 31.48
N ASP A 664 -34.11 23.77 30.65
CA ASP A 664 -34.20 22.70 29.64
C ASP A 664 -33.41 23.09 28.38
N ALA A 665 -32.09 23.27 28.55
CA ALA A 665 -31.18 23.74 27.50
C ALA A 665 -31.09 22.77 26.29
N ASN A 666 -31.42 21.49 26.49
CA ASN A 666 -31.41 20.49 25.42
C ASN A 666 -32.79 20.28 24.76
N ARG A 667 -33.85 20.90 25.29
CA ARG A 667 -35.23 20.89 24.81
C ARG A 667 -35.85 19.48 24.78
N ASN A 668 -35.57 18.65 25.80
CA ASN A 668 -36.16 17.30 25.94
C ASN A 668 -37.42 17.28 26.83
N GLY A 669 -37.81 18.41 27.40
CA GLY A 669 -38.95 18.53 28.31
C GLY A 669 -38.64 18.19 29.77
N SER A 670 -37.37 18.06 30.16
CA SER A 670 -36.94 17.72 31.53
C SER A 670 -35.64 18.42 31.90
N SER A 671 -35.69 19.32 32.89
CA SER A 671 -34.50 20.04 33.38
C SER A 671 -33.64 19.15 34.31
N ASP A 672 -32.66 18.47 33.75
CA ASP A 672 -31.85 17.46 34.44
C ASP A 672 -30.34 17.55 34.14
N ILE A 673 -29.59 16.47 34.44
CA ILE A 673 -28.14 16.45 34.27
C ILE A 673 -27.71 16.49 32.80
N LEU A 674 -28.58 16.14 31.85
CA LEU A 674 -28.32 16.24 30.42
C LEU A 674 -28.29 17.71 29.94
N ASP A 675 -29.03 18.60 30.59
CA ASP A 675 -28.95 20.05 30.31
C ASP A 675 -27.62 20.65 30.76
N ILE A 676 -27.05 20.14 31.86
CA ILE A 676 -25.68 20.49 32.26
C ILE A 676 -24.69 20.10 31.15
N VAL A 677 -24.90 18.96 30.48
CA VAL A 677 -24.05 18.55 29.34
C VAL A 677 -24.23 19.48 28.14
N ALA A 678 -25.47 19.91 27.85
CA ALA A 678 -25.75 20.86 26.77
C ALA A 678 -25.08 22.23 27.03
N ILE A 679 -25.23 22.77 28.24
CA ILE A 679 -24.59 24.03 28.67
C ILE A 679 -23.06 23.90 28.61
N LYS A 680 -22.50 22.79 29.09
CA LYS A 680 -21.06 22.53 29.00
C LYS A 680 -20.57 22.53 27.55
N LYS A 681 -21.29 21.88 26.63
CA LYS A 681 -20.92 21.82 25.20
C LYS A 681 -20.98 23.20 24.54
N HIS A 682 -21.89 24.07 24.96
CA HIS A 682 -21.93 25.46 24.52
C HIS A 682 -20.72 26.24 25.02
N ILE A 683 -20.42 26.16 26.32
CA ILE A 683 -19.25 26.82 26.93
C ILE A 683 -17.93 26.36 26.29
N THR A 684 -17.82 25.08 25.92
CA THR A 684 -16.61 24.54 25.25
C THR A 684 -16.58 24.73 23.73
N GLY A 685 -17.58 25.41 23.14
CA GLY A 685 -17.68 25.63 21.70
C GLY A 685 -17.89 24.36 20.86
N SER A 686 -18.22 23.24 21.51
CA SER A 686 -18.38 21.93 20.85
C SER A 686 -19.77 21.74 20.24
N LYS A 687 -20.77 22.46 20.76
CA LYS A 687 -22.13 22.55 20.20
C LYS A 687 -22.83 23.76 20.83
N TYR A 688 -23.35 24.68 20.03
CA TYR A 688 -24.13 25.80 20.55
C TYR A 688 -25.52 25.32 21.02
N ILE A 689 -26.00 25.84 22.15
CA ILE A 689 -27.43 25.81 22.46
C ILE A 689 -28.08 26.65 21.36
N VAL A 690 -28.86 26.00 20.50
CA VAL A 690 -29.46 26.64 19.33
C VAL A 690 -30.48 27.65 19.82
N GLU A 691 -30.46 28.84 19.23
CA GLU A 691 -31.34 29.98 19.52
C GLU A 691 -32.75 29.69 18.99
#